data_AF-A0A673MIQ7-F1
#
_entry.id   AF-A0A673MIQ7-F1
#
_cell.length_a   1.000
_cell.length_b   1.000
_cell.length_c   1.000
_cell.angle_alpha   90.00
_cell.angle_beta   90.00
_cell.angle_gamma   90.00
#
_symmetry.space_group_name_H-M   'P 1'
#
loop_
_entity.id
_entity.type
_entity.pdbx_description
1 polymer ?
#
loop_
_entity_poly.entity_id
_entity_poly.type
_entity_poly.pdbx_seq_one_letter_code
_entity_poly.pdbx_strand_id
1 'polypeptide(L)'
;MRRTDDKDWDTAVTFLPASDNKKLEKKRGPGKVGIIVGLVILAAVLALIIGLLVWHFHFRKDLKLQKIYTGSLRITNQVFVDAYENPDSAEFKNLANQVMDQLKSMYSESPELPKYYIGSRVQAFSEGSVIAYYESEFAVPVGQEAAVDRAVSSLSETYSTKVRRAQQGPLVFDHVVSSALDTRLFSKARTSTRFAQHARSSAEETIKSPGFPDQPYTPNSFVQWQLRGDPGHVLKLSFDTFYLEKNCTNDFVRVYDSLVTMDKHLMAEKCGFYSPSNPLTFISSRNVMLVTFVTNEEGNFPGFRARVTQFKLACGGKLSGSSGSFKSPNFPSYYPPSTTCQWDIEVPNSKFIKLKFPKFMVSTGSPNCPGDNVQIVGKSTLCGQQPANTMVTVNSNQVSVVFKSDSSQVDRGFSATYEVFEPSDPCPDQFQCNNKRCIDPSLRCDGWNDCGDGTEEKNCKCDASMIQCRNEVCKPMFWRCDGVNDCGDDTDELNCGCKIGEFKCKNDQCVSEKLKCDGNPDCKDGSDEDGCTRDICKASTFACNNGKCITKQNPMCDGQDDCGDNSDESSCDCGKKAYTNSRIVGGQEADMGEFPWQVSLHVKNTAHVCGASIISDLWLVTAAHCVQDDVKIKYAQAGTWEAYLGLHRQTEKQKATKRFLKQIIPHKNYNSHTYDNDIALMELDSPVTFSATIRPICLPTATDVFPTGETVTISGWGATREGGAGAPVLQKANVRIINGTVCDELMNGQITSRMTCAGVLSGGVDACQGDSGGPMSFLTNDRMFLAGVVSWGDGCARRNKPGIYTNVPKFRAWIKEKTGV
;
A
#
# COMPACT_ATOMS: atom_id res chain seq x y z
N MET A 1 62.39 4.06 -72.45
CA MET A 1 62.77 2.84 -71.71
C MET A 1 61.80 1.69 -72.08
N ARG A 2 62.17 0.42 -71.82
CA ARG A 2 61.48 -0.81 -72.29
C ARG A 2 59.99 -0.85 -71.87
N ARG A 3 59.00 -1.17 -72.75
CA ARG A 3 58.67 -2.45 -73.48
C ARG A 3 58.29 -3.59 -72.49
N THR A 4 57.29 -4.46 -72.67
CA THR A 4 56.28 -4.76 -73.74
C THR A 4 55.08 -5.54 -73.13
N ASP A 5 53.88 -5.75 -73.70
CA ASP A 5 52.96 -5.04 -74.62
C ASP A 5 51.63 -5.88 -74.75
N ASP A 6 50.54 -5.30 -75.29
CA ASP A 6 49.41 -5.91 -76.05
C ASP A 6 48.28 -6.85 -75.48
N LYS A 7 47.02 -6.33 -75.59
CA LYS A 7 45.86 -6.82 -76.41
C LYS A 7 44.70 -7.73 -75.91
N ASP A 8 43.49 -7.14 -76.07
CA ASP A 8 42.31 -7.55 -76.88
C ASP A 8 41.26 -8.64 -76.49
N TRP A 9 40.04 -8.11 -76.28
CA TRP A 9 38.68 -8.47 -76.76
C TRP A 9 38.04 -9.88 -76.65
N ASP A 10 36.85 -9.83 -76.04
CA ASP A 10 35.55 -10.37 -76.47
C ASP A 10 35.11 -11.85 -76.39
N THR A 11 33.83 -11.91 -76.03
CA THR A 11 32.87 -13.00 -75.87
C THR A 11 32.64 -13.90 -77.09
N ALA A 12 32.40 -15.20 -76.83
CA ALA A 12 31.42 -16.00 -77.58
C ALA A 12 30.97 -17.25 -76.78
N VAL A 13 29.82 -17.83 -77.17
CA VAL A 13 29.02 -18.77 -76.36
C VAL A 13 29.21 -20.24 -76.77
N THR A 14 28.93 -21.14 -75.82
CA THR A 14 28.95 -22.61 -75.90
C THR A 14 28.22 -23.25 -77.09
N PHE A 15 28.75 -24.38 -77.58
CA PHE A 15 27.97 -25.51 -78.10
C PHE A 15 28.52 -26.85 -77.59
N LEU A 16 27.61 -27.78 -77.29
CA LEU A 16 27.90 -29.17 -76.90
C LEU A 16 28.37 -30.00 -78.12
N PRO A 17 29.07 -31.13 -77.88
CA PRO A 17 28.36 -32.39 -78.14
C PRO A 17 28.54 -33.46 -77.05
N ALA A 18 27.64 -34.44 -77.07
CA ALA A 18 27.71 -35.67 -76.27
C ALA A 18 27.94 -36.90 -77.19
N SER A 19 28.03 -38.10 -76.58
CA SER A 19 28.36 -39.41 -77.19
C SER A 19 29.86 -39.73 -77.21
N ASP A 20 30.34 -40.97 -76.98
CA ASP A 20 29.65 -42.26 -76.85
C ASP A 20 30.32 -43.21 -75.82
N ASN A 21 29.62 -44.27 -75.42
CA ASN A 21 30.10 -45.35 -74.57
C ASN A 21 30.91 -46.40 -75.34
N LYS A 22 32.07 -46.82 -74.80
CA LYS A 22 32.34 -48.26 -74.54
C LYS A 22 33.61 -48.55 -73.75
N LYS A 23 33.42 -49.41 -72.73
CA LYS A 23 34.41 -50.28 -72.06
C LYS A 23 35.61 -49.59 -71.39
N LEU A 24 35.70 -49.75 -70.06
CA LEU A 24 36.81 -50.51 -69.47
C LEU A 24 36.42 -51.09 -68.09
N GLU A 25 36.78 -52.36 -67.95
CA GLU A 25 36.57 -53.38 -66.93
C GLU A 25 36.41 -53.01 -65.43
N LYS A 26 35.54 -53.76 -64.75
CA LYS A 26 35.51 -53.86 -63.27
C LYS A 26 36.76 -54.59 -62.77
N LYS A 27 37.62 -53.91 -62.00
CA LYS A 27 38.46 -54.57 -60.98
C LYS A 27 37.87 -54.33 -59.58
N ARG A 28 37.63 -55.42 -58.84
CA ARG A 28 37.24 -55.37 -57.42
C ARG A 28 38.49 -55.09 -56.57
N GLY A 29 38.44 -54.01 -55.79
CA GLY A 29 39.41 -53.62 -54.74
C GLY A 29 38.66 -53.22 -53.46
N PRO A 30 39.33 -53.14 -52.30
CA PRO A 30 38.72 -53.56 -51.04
C PRO A 30 37.78 -52.55 -50.36
N GLY A 31 36.66 -53.09 -49.85
CA GLY A 31 36.16 -52.83 -48.50
C GLY A 31 35.83 -51.38 -48.08
N LYS A 32 34.59 -50.95 -48.35
CA LYS A 32 33.95 -49.79 -47.65
C LYS A 32 34.06 -49.86 -46.11
N VAL A 33 34.23 -51.06 -45.55
CA VAL A 33 34.42 -51.33 -44.12
C VAL A 33 35.62 -50.57 -43.52
N GLY A 34 36.75 -50.47 -44.23
CA GLY A 34 37.94 -49.80 -43.68
C GLY A 34 37.73 -48.29 -43.44
N ILE A 35 37.00 -47.63 -44.35
CA ILE A 35 36.64 -46.21 -44.23
C ILE A 35 35.65 -46.00 -43.06
N ILE A 36 34.69 -46.91 -42.89
CA ILE A 36 33.72 -46.87 -41.78
C ILE A 36 34.44 -47.06 -40.43
N VAL A 37 35.35 -48.03 -40.31
CA VAL A 37 36.14 -48.24 -39.08
C VAL A 37 37.01 -47.02 -38.77
N GLY A 38 37.66 -46.43 -39.77
CA GLY A 38 38.43 -45.19 -39.59
C GLY A 38 37.59 -44.01 -39.08
N LEU A 39 36.39 -43.81 -39.64
CA LEU A 39 35.46 -42.76 -39.18
C LEU A 39 34.93 -43.01 -37.77
N VAL A 40 34.65 -44.26 -37.41
CA VAL A 40 34.20 -44.63 -36.05
C VAL A 40 35.31 -44.39 -35.01
N ILE A 41 36.56 -44.74 -35.33
CA ILE A 41 37.71 -44.46 -34.45
C ILE A 41 37.93 -42.94 -34.31
N LEU A 42 37.86 -42.19 -35.41
CA LEU A 42 38.01 -40.72 -35.37
C LEU A 42 36.91 -40.08 -34.51
N ALA A 43 35.65 -40.51 -34.66
CA ALA A 43 34.53 -40.05 -33.86
C ALA A 43 34.68 -40.39 -32.37
N ALA A 44 35.17 -41.60 -32.05
CA ALA A 44 35.44 -42.01 -30.67
C ALA A 44 36.56 -41.18 -30.03
N VAL A 45 37.64 -40.89 -30.75
CA VAL A 45 38.73 -40.01 -30.28
C VAL A 45 38.23 -38.58 -30.08
N LEU A 46 37.43 -38.03 -31.01
CA LEU A 46 36.79 -36.72 -30.85
C LEU A 46 35.86 -36.68 -29.64
N ALA A 47 35.03 -37.70 -29.41
CA ALA A 47 34.17 -37.79 -28.24
C ALA A 47 34.97 -37.87 -26.93
N LEU A 48 36.11 -38.56 -26.92
CA LEU A 48 36.99 -38.67 -25.75
C LEU A 48 37.72 -37.33 -25.47
N ILE A 49 38.17 -36.63 -26.51
CA ILE A 49 38.75 -35.28 -26.40
C ILE A 49 37.71 -34.27 -25.92
N ILE A 50 36.49 -34.28 -26.49
CA ILE A 50 35.39 -33.42 -26.04
C ILE A 50 35.01 -33.77 -24.59
N GLY A 51 34.96 -35.06 -24.23
CA GLY A 51 34.73 -35.51 -22.86
C GLY A 51 35.80 -35.03 -21.89
N LEU A 52 37.08 -35.09 -22.28
CA LEU A 52 38.20 -34.56 -21.50
C LEU A 52 38.20 -33.03 -21.39
N LEU A 53 37.82 -32.32 -22.44
CA LEU A 53 37.68 -30.85 -22.43
C LEU A 53 36.49 -30.41 -21.57
N VAL A 54 35.33 -31.06 -21.71
CA VAL A 54 34.17 -30.86 -20.82
C VAL A 54 34.54 -31.19 -19.39
N TRP A 55 35.27 -32.27 -19.13
CA TRP A 55 35.77 -32.58 -17.79
C TRP A 55 36.73 -31.48 -17.28
N HIS A 56 37.69 -31.04 -18.10
CA HIS A 56 38.67 -30.03 -17.73
C HIS A 56 38.07 -28.63 -17.47
N PHE A 57 37.07 -28.22 -18.26
CA PHE A 57 36.44 -26.90 -18.14
C PHE A 57 35.20 -26.88 -17.22
N HIS A 58 34.52 -28.01 -17.01
CA HIS A 58 33.31 -28.08 -16.18
C HIS A 58 33.57 -28.61 -14.76
N PHE A 59 34.66 -29.36 -14.51
CA PHE A 59 34.98 -29.93 -13.18
C PHE A 59 36.18 -29.31 -12.45
N ARG A 60 36.94 -28.37 -13.05
CA ARG A 60 37.96 -27.58 -12.32
C ARG A 60 37.31 -26.54 -11.40
N LYS A 61 37.03 -26.93 -10.14
CA LYS A 61 36.41 -26.09 -9.10
C LYS A 61 37.41 -25.26 -8.29
N ASP A 62 38.30 -24.52 -8.96
CA ASP A 62 39.31 -23.66 -8.29
C ASP A 62 38.94 -22.17 -8.26
N LEU A 63 37.74 -21.80 -8.70
CA LEU A 63 37.17 -20.46 -8.47
C LEU A 63 36.83 -20.29 -6.99
N LYS A 64 37.61 -19.44 -6.30
CA LYS A 64 37.35 -18.98 -4.93
C LYS A 64 36.79 -17.56 -4.97
N LEU A 65 35.72 -17.33 -4.22
CA LEU A 65 35.13 -16.02 -3.99
C LEU A 65 35.64 -15.46 -2.65
N GLN A 66 35.95 -14.17 -2.63
CA GLN A 66 36.27 -13.42 -1.42
C GLN A 66 34.96 -13.10 -0.70
N LYS A 67 34.73 -13.69 0.48
CA LYS A 67 33.63 -13.30 1.38
C LYS A 67 34.19 -12.59 2.60
N ILE A 68 33.47 -11.56 3.01
CA ILE A 68 33.80 -10.75 4.18
C ILE A 68 32.65 -10.92 5.18
N TYR A 69 33.02 -11.16 6.45
CA TYR A 69 32.10 -11.22 7.57
C TYR A 69 32.46 -10.11 8.54
N THR A 70 31.46 -9.42 9.07
CA THR A 70 31.65 -8.42 10.13
C THR A 70 31.14 -8.96 11.45
N GLY A 71 31.60 -8.37 12.54
CA GLY A 71 31.14 -8.75 13.86
C GLY A 71 31.50 -7.77 14.95
N SER A 72 31.01 -8.08 16.15
CA SER A 72 31.37 -7.41 17.38
C SER A 72 31.69 -8.41 18.50
N LEU A 73 32.65 -8.05 19.33
CA LEU A 73 33.11 -8.77 20.51
C LEU A 73 33.08 -7.82 21.70
N ARG A 74 32.28 -8.12 22.73
CA ARG A 74 32.26 -7.30 23.95
C ARG A 74 33.22 -7.85 25.00
N ILE A 75 34.26 -7.08 25.33
CA ILE A 75 35.32 -7.41 26.28
C ILE A 75 34.95 -6.85 27.65
N THR A 76 34.83 -7.73 28.64
CA THR A 76 34.37 -7.39 30.00
C THR A 76 35.50 -7.09 30.98
N ASN A 77 36.72 -7.61 30.74
CA ASN A 77 37.88 -7.42 31.61
C ASN A 77 38.80 -6.25 31.21
N GLN A 78 38.33 -5.37 30.32
CA GLN A 78 39.06 -4.17 29.89
C GLN A 78 38.20 -2.91 30.10
N VAL A 79 38.84 -1.81 30.46
CA VAL A 79 38.21 -0.49 30.58
C VAL A 79 38.46 0.28 29.29
N PHE A 80 37.45 0.99 28.82
CA PHE A 80 37.59 1.84 27.63
C PHE A 80 38.46 3.06 27.94
N VAL A 81 39.34 3.42 27.02
CA VAL A 81 40.15 4.65 27.07
C VAL A 81 40.01 5.39 25.75
N ASP A 82 40.02 6.72 25.80
CA ASP A 82 39.81 7.61 24.64
C ASP A 82 40.82 7.34 23.51
N ALA A 83 42.01 6.81 23.82
CA ALA A 83 43.00 6.39 22.83
C ALA A 83 42.47 5.29 21.88
N TYR A 84 41.49 4.48 22.30
CA TYR A 84 40.83 3.46 21.45
C TYR A 84 39.85 4.06 20.42
N GLU A 85 39.58 5.36 20.45
CA GLU A 85 38.81 6.02 19.40
C GLU A 85 39.62 6.25 18.13
N ASN A 86 40.95 6.40 18.28
CA ASN A 86 41.88 6.64 17.18
C ASN A 86 42.54 5.32 16.73
N PRO A 87 42.26 4.81 15.51
CA PRO A 87 42.87 3.59 14.98
C PRO A 87 44.40 3.63 14.89
N ASP A 88 44.98 4.83 14.88
CA ASP A 88 46.43 5.01 14.77
C ASP A 88 47.20 4.94 16.10
N SER A 89 46.50 4.95 17.24
CA SER A 89 47.12 4.90 18.56
C SER A 89 47.82 3.55 18.83
N ALA A 90 48.81 3.57 19.72
CA ALA A 90 49.53 2.35 20.10
C ALA A 90 48.61 1.42 20.93
N GLU A 91 47.74 2.02 21.73
CA GLU A 91 46.74 1.39 22.58
C GLU A 91 45.72 0.63 21.73
N PHE A 92 45.18 1.27 20.69
CA PHE A 92 44.29 0.63 19.71
C PHE A 92 44.97 -0.56 19.04
N LYS A 93 46.18 -0.35 18.50
CA LYS A 93 46.92 -1.37 17.75
C LYS A 93 47.26 -2.60 18.62
N ASN A 94 47.61 -2.39 19.90
CA ASN A 94 47.87 -3.47 20.84
C ASN A 94 46.60 -4.29 21.15
N LEU A 95 45.50 -3.63 21.52
CA LEU A 95 44.25 -4.34 21.80
C LEU A 95 43.68 -5.03 20.54
N ALA A 96 43.81 -4.39 19.38
CA ALA A 96 43.40 -4.96 18.10
C ALA A 96 44.14 -6.25 17.78
N ASN A 97 45.46 -6.31 17.99
CA ASN A 97 46.25 -7.54 17.81
C ASN A 97 45.75 -8.67 18.72
N GLN A 98 45.53 -8.39 20.01
CA GLN A 98 44.99 -9.39 20.94
C GLN A 98 43.62 -9.92 20.51
N VAL A 99 42.73 -9.04 20.02
CA VAL A 99 41.42 -9.43 19.48
C VAL A 99 41.56 -10.28 18.20
N MET A 100 42.48 -9.93 17.29
CA MET A 100 42.72 -10.70 16.05
C MET A 100 43.29 -12.09 16.33
N ASP A 101 44.18 -12.24 17.32
CA ASP A 101 44.68 -13.55 17.77
C ASP A 101 43.56 -14.40 18.39
N GLN A 102 42.67 -13.80 19.20
CA GLN A 102 41.50 -14.50 19.73
C GLN A 102 40.53 -14.92 18.61
N LEU A 103 40.26 -14.07 17.63
CA LEU A 103 39.42 -14.41 16.46
C LEU A 103 40.02 -15.57 15.65
N LYS A 104 41.34 -15.57 15.43
CA LYS A 104 42.05 -16.67 14.78
C LYS A 104 41.92 -17.98 15.56
N SER A 105 41.99 -17.93 16.90
CA SER A 105 41.71 -19.08 17.76
C SER A 105 40.25 -19.52 17.66
N MET A 106 39.29 -18.59 17.61
CA MET A 106 37.86 -18.90 17.47
C MET A 106 37.56 -19.62 16.16
N TYR A 107 38.11 -19.15 15.05
CA TYR A 107 37.94 -19.79 13.75
C TYR A 107 38.62 -21.16 13.65
N SER A 108 39.63 -21.44 14.47
CA SER A 108 40.34 -22.73 14.46
C SER A 108 39.57 -23.91 15.07
N GLU A 109 38.59 -23.67 15.95
CA GLU A 109 37.75 -24.75 16.52
C GLU A 109 36.70 -25.29 15.53
N SER A 110 36.42 -24.58 14.43
CA SER A 110 35.50 -25.06 13.40
C SER A 110 36.19 -26.03 12.44
N PRO A 111 35.54 -27.14 12.02
CA PRO A 111 36.11 -28.03 11.01
C PRO A 111 36.11 -27.45 9.58
N GLU A 112 35.42 -26.33 9.34
CA GLU A 112 35.24 -25.74 8.00
C GLU A 112 35.97 -24.40 7.83
N LEU A 113 35.85 -23.48 8.81
CA LEU A 113 36.33 -22.11 8.71
C LEU A 113 37.87 -21.94 8.52
N PRO A 114 38.76 -22.69 9.20
CA PRO A 114 40.20 -22.43 9.12
C PRO A 114 40.81 -22.83 7.76
N LYS A 115 40.08 -23.57 6.92
CA LYS A 115 40.48 -23.92 5.54
C LYS A 115 40.36 -22.75 4.56
N TYR A 116 39.53 -21.76 4.89
CA TYR A 116 39.20 -20.63 4.00
C TYR A 116 39.58 -19.27 4.58
N TYR A 117 39.87 -19.19 5.88
CA TYR A 117 40.27 -17.97 6.58
C TYR A 117 41.56 -17.37 6.02
N ILE A 118 41.53 -16.08 5.66
CA ILE A 118 42.69 -15.29 5.24
C ILE A 118 43.23 -14.49 6.42
N GLY A 119 42.35 -13.75 7.10
CA GLY A 119 42.73 -12.83 8.17
C GLY A 119 41.55 -12.09 8.76
N SER A 120 41.81 -11.33 9.83
CA SER A 120 40.84 -10.42 10.45
C SER A 120 41.48 -9.05 10.64
N ARG A 121 40.64 -8.02 10.77
CA ARG A 121 41.02 -6.63 11.04
C ARG A 121 39.99 -6.02 11.99
N VAL A 122 40.45 -5.38 13.07
CA VAL A 122 39.59 -4.55 13.93
C VAL A 122 39.38 -3.19 13.24
N GLN A 123 38.14 -2.76 13.13
CA GLN A 123 37.73 -1.51 12.50
C GLN A 123 37.55 -0.36 13.50
N ALA A 124 37.03 -0.66 14.70
CA ALA A 124 36.78 0.33 15.75
C ALA A 124 36.59 -0.33 17.12
N PHE A 125 36.75 0.45 18.20
CA PHE A 125 36.26 0.10 19.53
C PHE A 125 35.19 1.09 20.03
N SER A 126 34.26 0.63 20.85
CA SER A 126 33.30 1.48 21.58
C SER A 126 33.12 1.07 23.05
N GLU A 127 32.35 1.91 23.76
CA GLU A 127 32.12 1.86 25.20
C GLU A 127 31.02 0.87 25.64
N GLY A 128 30.86 0.71 26.96
CA GLY A 128 29.87 -0.19 27.57
C GLY A 128 30.44 -1.56 27.96
N SER A 129 31.67 -1.59 28.51
CA SER A 129 32.66 -2.67 28.37
C SER A 129 33.19 -2.70 26.94
N VAL A 130 34.51 -2.80 26.73
CA VAL A 130 35.13 -2.49 25.42
C VAL A 130 34.58 -3.37 24.30
N ILE A 131 33.82 -2.80 23.38
CA ILE A 131 33.27 -3.53 22.22
C ILE A 131 34.22 -3.38 21.05
N ALA A 132 34.85 -4.48 20.61
CA ALA A 132 35.68 -4.53 19.42
C ALA A 132 34.83 -4.87 18.19
N TYR A 133 34.77 -3.97 17.22
CA TYR A 133 34.14 -4.22 15.92
C TYR A 133 35.19 -4.70 14.92
N TYR A 134 34.93 -5.81 14.26
CA TYR A 134 35.91 -6.48 13.40
C TYR A 134 35.33 -6.92 12.06
N GLU A 135 36.23 -7.22 11.15
CA GLU A 135 36.01 -7.70 9.80
C GLU A 135 36.93 -8.90 9.57
N SER A 136 36.41 -9.99 9.02
CA SER A 136 37.15 -11.24 8.79
C SER A 136 36.94 -11.72 7.36
N GLU A 137 38.04 -12.04 6.69
CA GLU A 137 38.09 -12.34 5.25
C GLU A 137 38.32 -13.84 5.00
N PHE A 138 37.55 -14.40 4.06
CA PHE A 138 37.59 -15.81 3.70
C PHE A 138 37.59 -16.01 2.17
N ALA A 139 38.47 -16.88 1.67
CA ALA A 139 38.48 -17.34 0.27
C ALA A 139 37.69 -18.64 0.11
N VAL A 140 36.38 -18.51 -0.10
CA VAL A 140 35.43 -19.63 -0.13
C VAL A 140 35.26 -20.18 -1.55
N PRO A 141 35.39 -21.50 -1.79
CA PRO A 141 35.08 -22.10 -3.09
C PRO A 141 33.61 -21.91 -3.49
N VAL A 142 33.36 -21.61 -4.77
CA VAL A 142 32.00 -21.44 -5.31
C VAL A 142 31.11 -22.64 -4.96
N GLY A 143 29.96 -22.37 -4.34
CA GLY A 143 29.00 -23.40 -3.91
C GLY A 143 29.20 -23.97 -2.50
N GLN A 144 30.23 -23.57 -1.75
CA GLN A 144 30.36 -23.89 -0.31
C GLN A 144 29.98 -22.72 0.61
N GLU A 145 29.53 -21.60 0.03
CA GLU A 145 29.18 -20.35 0.71
C GLU A 145 28.16 -20.55 1.83
N ALA A 146 27.06 -21.25 1.56
CA ALA A 146 26.01 -21.54 2.55
C ALA A 146 26.45 -22.51 3.67
N ALA A 147 27.58 -23.21 3.53
CA ALA A 147 28.19 -23.95 4.64
C ALA A 147 28.97 -23.00 5.54
N VAL A 148 29.84 -22.16 4.96
CA VAL A 148 30.62 -21.15 5.68
C VAL A 148 29.70 -20.14 6.39
N ASP A 149 28.62 -19.66 5.77
CA ASP A 149 27.66 -18.74 6.38
C ASP A 149 27.01 -19.34 7.66
N ARG A 150 26.63 -20.62 7.60
CA ARG A 150 26.08 -21.36 8.76
C ARG A 150 27.16 -21.65 9.81
N ALA A 151 28.39 -21.94 9.39
CA ALA A 151 29.50 -22.18 10.29
C ALA A 151 29.88 -20.89 11.06
N VAL A 152 29.99 -19.73 10.40
CA VAL A 152 30.24 -18.43 11.06
C VAL A 152 29.10 -18.05 12.01
N SER A 153 27.84 -18.24 11.57
CA SER A 153 26.67 -17.92 12.40
C SER A 153 26.63 -18.78 13.67
N SER A 154 26.76 -20.10 13.53
CA SER A 154 26.73 -21.03 14.67
C SER A 154 27.98 -20.94 15.56
N LEU A 155 29.11 -20.46 15.05
CA LEU A 155 30.30 -20.15 15.85
C LEU A 155 29.97 -19.10 16.93
N SER A 156 29.25 -18.03 16.57
CA SER A 156 28.89 -16.95 17.50
C SER A 156 28.00 -17.43 18.67
N GLU A 157 27.07 -18.35 18.39
CA GLU A 157 26.18 -18.98 19.39
C GLU A 157 26.91 -20.04 20.23
N THR A 158 27.81 -20.82 19.62
CA THR A 158 28.60 -21.85 20.30
C THR A 158 29.63 -21.23 21.25
N TYR A 159 30.26 -20.11 20.87
CA TYR A 159 31.20 -19.42 21.76
C TYR A 159 30.49 -18.65 22.87
N SER A 160 29.41 -17.92 22.60
CA SER A 160 28.67 -17.25 23.68
C SER A 160 28.13 -18.22 24.74
N THR A 161 27.81 -19.47 24.38
CA THR A 161 27.47 -20.54 25.34
C THR A 161 28.68 -21.19 26.01
N LYS A 162 29.83 -21.38 25.32
CA LYS A 162 31.08 -21.90 25.94
C LYS A 162 31.75 -20.90 26.87
N VAL A 163 31.78 -19.61 26.53
CA VAL A 163 32.48 -18.56 27.29
C VAL A 163 31.83 -18.34 28.66
N ARG A 164 30.52 -18.57 28.80
CA ARG A 164 29.82 -18.71 30.10
C ARG A 164 30.36 -19.83 31.01
N ARG A 165 31.20 -20.74 30.50
CA ARG A 165 31.79 -21.87 31.23
C ARG A 165 33.33 -21.85 31.34
N ALA A 166 34.03 -20.99 30.58
CA ALA A 166 35.49 -21.00 30.49
C ALA A 166 36.09 -19.60 30.73
N GLN A 167 36.65 -19.38 31.93
CA GLN A 167 37.34 -18.14 32.33
C GLN A 167 38.88 -18.23 32.15
N GLN A 168 39.38 -18.73 31.02
CA GLN A 168 40.83 -18.83 30.79
C GLN A 168 41.24 -18.32 29.40
N GLY A 169 41.72 -17.08 29.38
CA GLY A 169 42.25 -16.35 28.24
C GLY A 169 42.62 -14.91 28.67
N PRO A 170 43.48 -14.19 27.92
CA PRO A 170 43.89 -12.82 28.28
C PRO A 170 42.75 -11.79 28.15
N LEU A 171 41.75 -12.06 27.30
CA LEU A 171 40.54 -11.26 27.15
C LEU A 171 39.32 -12.11 27.51
N VAL A 172 38.41 -11.56 28.31
CA VAL A 172 37.17 -12.21 28.74
C VAL A 172 36.00 -11.52 28.05
N PHE A 173 35.30 -12.25 27.21
CA PHE A 173 34.15 -11.75 26.46
C PHE A 173 32.83 -12.22 27.08
N ASP A 174 31.70 -11.60 26.74
CA ASP A 174 30.35 -12.10 27.10
C ASP A 174 29.46 -12.35 25.87
N HIS A 175 29.59 -11.53 24.83
CA HIS A 175 28.85 -11.65 23.58
C HIS A 175 29.77 -11.59 22.35
N VAL A 176 29.51 -12.51 21.42
CA VAL A 176 30.08 -12.56 20.07
C VAL A 176 28.91 -12.46 19.09
N VAL A 177 28.96 -11.53 18.15
CA VAL A 177 27.98 -11.42 17.05
C VAL A 177 28.75 -11.36 15.75
N SER A 178 28.41 -12.22 14.79
CA SER A 178 28.95 -12.14 13.42
C SER A 178 27.84 -12.31 12.38
N SER A 179 28.03 -11.68 11.22
CA SER A 179 27.12 -11.68 10.09
C SER A 179 27.92 -11.66 8.79
N ALA A 180 27.39 -12.29 7.72
CA ALA A 180 27.89 -12.05 6.38
C ALA A 180 27.63 -10.59 5.99
N LEU A 181 28.55 -10.00 5.23
CA LEU A 181 28.43 -8.62 4.77
C LEU A 181 27.75 -8.56 3.39
N ASP A 182 26.75 -7.69 3.21
CA ASP A 182 26.00 -7.57 1.95
C ASP A 182 26.94 -7.27 0.77
N THR A 183 26.88 -8.12 -0.26
CA THR A 183 27.72 -8.04 -1.47
C THR A 183 27.47 -6.76 -2.26
N ARG A 184 26.31 -6.12 -2.11
CA ARG A 184 26.00 -4.79 -2.69
C ARG A 184 26.93 -3.69 -2.17
N LEU A 185 27.67 -3.90 -1.08
CA LEU A 185 28.62 -2.93 -0.55
C LEU A 185 29.98 -2.94 -1.29
N PHE A 186 30.26 -3.95 -2.12
CA PHE A 186 31.57 -4.17 -2.79
C PHE A 186 31.52 -4.30 -4.32
N SER A 187 30.50 -3.77 -5.02
CA SER A 187 30.55 -3.75 -6.49
C SER A 187 31.80 -2.98 -6.96
N LYS A 188 32.50 -3.54 -7.96
CA LYS A 188 33.82 -3.04 -8.39
C LYS A 188 33.73 -1.58 -8.89
N ALA A 189 34.84 -0.85 -8.71
CA ALA A 189 35.04 0.54 -9.15
C ALA A 189 34.19 1.61 -8.44
N ARG A 190 34.06 1.54 -7.10
CA ARG A 190 33.49 2.63 -6.29
C ARG A 190 34.53 3.52 -5.60
N THR A 191 34.24 4.81 -5.54
CA THR A 191 35.00 5.78 -4.74
C THR A 191 34.60 5.66 -3.26
N SER A 192 35.48 5.11 -2.43
CA SER A 192 35.23 4.92 -1.00
C SER A 192 35.70 6.12 -0.18
N THR A 193 34.80 6.71 0.60
CA THR A 193 35.11 7.78 1.57
C THR A 193 34.58 7.42 2.95
N ARG A 194 35.36 7.71 3.99
CA ARG A 194 35.02 7.44 5.39
C ARG A 194 35.25 8.69 6.21
N PHE A 195 34.26 9.04 7.04
CA PHE A 195 34.30 10.17 7.96
C PHE A 195 34.06 9.65 9.38
N ALA A 196 34.87 10.09 10.33
CA ALA A 196 34.62 9.93 11.76
C ALA A 196 34.17 11.29 12.32
N GLN A 197 33.07 11.33 13.06
CA GLN A 197 32.47 12.52 13.66
C GLN A 197 32.06 12.23 15.10
N HIS A 198 32.06 13.25 15.96
CA HIS A 198 31.82 13.10 17.40
C HIS A 198 30.91 14.23 17.90
N ALA A 199 29.63 13.93 18.00
CA ALA A 199 28.60 14.86 18.43
C ALA A 199 28.79 15.22 19.90
N ARG A 200 28.95 16.52 20.19
CA ARG A 200 29.10 17.06 21.55
C ARG A 200 27.85 17.80 21.99
N SER A 201 27.64 17.93 23.30
CA SER A 201 26.35 18.38 23.86
C SER A 201 25.95 19.83 23.50
N SER A 202 26.88 20.62 22.97
CA SER A 202 26.68 22.02 22.57
C SER A 202 26.80 22.28 21.07
N ALA A 203 27.01 21.24 20.24
CA ALA A 203 27.26 21.38 18.81
C ALA A 203 26.47 20.35 18.00
N GLU A 204 25.65 20.85 17.06
CA GLU A 204 24.96 20.02 16.07
C GLU A 204 25.90 19.73 14.90
N GLU A 205 26.25 18.47 14.69
CA GLU A 205 27.02 18.05 13.52
C GLU A 205 26.09 17.87 12.31
N THR A 206 26.61 18.11 11.10
CA THR A 206 25.82 17.98 9.86
C THR A 206 26.54 17.08 8.86
N ILE A 207 25.89 15.98 8.49
CA ILE A 207 26.31 15.12 7.38
C ILE A 207 25.54 15.48 6.11
N LYS A 208 26.21 15.38 4.96
CA LYS A 208 25.68 15.68 3.63
C LYS A 208 26.16 14.63 2.66
N SER A 209 25.33 14.22 1.69
CA SER A 209 25.82 13.48 0.53
C SER A 209 26.86 14.32 -0.25
N PRO A 210 27.80 13.69 -0.98
CA PRO A 210 28.68 14.40 -1.91
C PRO A 210 27.88 15.33 -2.84
N GLY A 211 28.42 16.49 -3.18
CA GLY A 211 27.76 17.50 -4.03
C GLY A 211 26.69 18.36 -3.35
N PHE A 212 26.03 17.90 -2.29
CA PHE A 212 24.88 18.61 -1.70
C PHE A 212 25.27 19.94 -1.02
N PRO A 213 24.55 21.06 -1.26
CA PRO A 213 23.30 21.18 -2.02
C PRO A 213 23.49 21.55 -3.50
N ASP A 214 24.69 21.92 -3.92
CA ASP A 214 24.94 22.64 -5.17
C ASP A 214 24.99 21.73 -6.40
N GLN A 215 25.24 20.43 -6.22
CA GLN A 215 25.27 19.41 -7.27
C GLN A 215 24.62 18.10 -6.78
N PRO A 216 24.02 17.30 -7.69
CA PRO A 216 23.67 15.91 -7.41
C PRO A 216 24.86 15.10 -6.91
N TYR A 217 24.60 14.03 -6.17
CA TYR A 217 25.67 13.15 -5.72
C TYR A 217 26.36 12.41 -6.86
N THR A 218 27.59 11.96 -6.60
CA THR A 218 28.39 11.22 -7.57
C THR A 218 27.91 9.77 -7.71
N PRO A 219 27.90 9.20 -8.94
CA PRO A 219 27.65 7.78 -9.15
C PRO A 219 28.80 6.94 -8.58
N ASN A 220 28.58 5.63 -8.43
CA ASN A 220 29.55 4.66 -7.92
C ASN A 220 30.29 5.13 -6.65
N SER A 221 29.54 5.72 -5.71
CA SER A 221 30.08 6.26 -4.46
C SER A 221 29.74 5.37 -3.29
N PHE A 222 30.70 5.19 -2.40
CA PHE A 222 30.53 4.47 -1.15
C PHE A 222 31.00 5.37 -0.01
N VAL A 223 30.07 5.93 0.74
CA VAL A 223 30.35 6.92 1.78
C VAL A 223 29.90 6.39 3.13
N GLN A 224 30.76 6.49 4.14
CA GLN A 224 30.47 6.05 5.50
C GLN A 224 30.72 7.18 6.50
N TRP A 225 29.76 7.43 7.40
CA TRP A 225 29.92 8.31 8.55
C TRP A 225 29.82 7.48 9.83
N GLN A 226 30.96 7.29 10.50
CA GLN A 226 31.03 6.76 11.85
C GLN A 226 30.75 7.91 12.82
N LEU A 227 29.59 7.87 13.46
CA LEU A 227 29.11 8.87 14.39
C LEU A 227 29.32 8.36 15.82
N ARG A 228 29.96 9.18 16.65
CA ARG A 228 30.16 8.96 18.09
C ARG A 228 29.49 10.07 18.90
N GLY A 229 29.27 9.82 20.18
CA GLY A 229 28.84 10.80 21.16
C GLY A 229 29.46 10.52 22.53
N ASP A 230 29.18 11.38 23.49
CA ASP A 230 29.75 11.30 24.82
C ASP A 230 29.17 10.13 25.64
N PRO A 231 29.95 9.55 26.58
CA PRO A 231 29.50 8.44 27.42
C PRO A 231 28.12 8.65 28.07
N GLY A 232 27.27 7.63 27.98
CA GLY A 232 25.92 7.65 28.56
C GLY A 232 24.90 8.52 27.83
N HIS A 233 25.21 9.01 26.63
CA HIS A 233 24.25 9.64 25.71
C HIS A 233 23.89 8.69 24.55
N VAL A 234 22.80 8.99 23.87
CA VAL A 234 22.42 8.37 22.59
C VAL A 234 22.45 9.42 21.48
N LEU A 235 22.69 8.98 20.25
CA LEU A 235 22.72 9.82 19.06
C LEU A 235 21.34 9.89 18.42
N LYS A 236 20.92 11.09 18.03
CA LYS A 236 19.75 11.35 17.20
C LYS A 236 20.20 11.82 15.83
N LEU A 237 19.86 11.06 14.80
CA LEU A 237 20.07 11.39 13.39
C LEU A 237 18.73 11.86 12.80
N SER A 238 18.68 13.07 12.27
CA SER A 238 17.48 13.68 11.67
C SER A 238 17.79 14.18 10.26
N PHE A 239 17.11 13.65 9.25
CA PHE A 239 17.26 14.11 7.87
C PHE A 239 16.36 15.33 7.61
N ASP A 240 16.98 16.49 7.33
CA ASP A 240 16.29 17.73 6.92
C ASP A 240 15.64 17.57 5.54
N THR A 241 16.39 16.96 4.64
CA THR A 241 16.10 16.81 3.21
C THR A 241 16.67 15.47 2.76
N PHE A 242 15.86 14.66 2.11
CA PHE A 242 16.27 13.34 1.61
C PHE A 242 15.65 13.11 0.23
N TYR A 243 16.50 13.06 -0.80
CA TYR A 243 16.09 12.77 -2.17
C TYR A 243 17.15 11.91 -2.88
N LEU A 244 16.88 10.60 -2.91
CA LEU A 244 17.62 9.57 -3.66
C LEU A 244 16.73 8.95 -4.74
N GLU A 245 17.30 8.05 -5.54
CA GLU A 245 16.51 7.21 -6.46
C GLU A 245 15.40 6.46 -5.70
N LYS A 246 14.25 6.24 -6.34
CA LYS A 246 13.12 5.50 -5.74
C LYS A 246 13.41 4.02 -5.49
N ASN A 247 14.44 3.45 -6.12
CA ASN A 247 14.73 2.02 -6.04
C ASN A 247 15.87 1.72 -5.05
N CYS A 248 15.54 1.14 -3.89
CA CYS A 248 16.50 0.84 -2.82
C CYS A 248 17.53 -0.26 -3.19
N THR A 249 17.40 -0.93 -4.35
CA THR A 249 18.47 -1.83 -4.83
C THR A 249 19.69 -1.08 -5.35
N ASN A 250 19.51 0.17 -5.76
CA ASN A 250 20.47 0.99 -6.48
C ASN A 250 21.12 2.00 -5.51
N ASP A 251 20.47 3.14 -5.31
CA ASP A 251 20.91 4.21 -4.44
C ASP A 251 20.17 4.15 -3.09
N PHE A 252 20.91 3.96 -2.01
CA PHE A 252 20.32 3.80 -0.68
C PHE A 252 21.21 4.33 0.44
N VAL A 253 20.55 4.74 1.51
CA VAL A 253 21.17 4.99 2.82
C VAL A 253 20.74 3.89 3.77
N ARG A 254 21.71 3.31 4.48
CA ARG A 254 21.48 2.47 5.65
C ARG A 254 21.96 3.17 6.91
N VAL A 255 21.22 2.95 8.00
CA VAL A 255 21.56 3.41 9.33
C VAL A 255 21.71 2.17 10.22
N TYR A 256 22.87 2.06 10.87
CA TYR A 256 23.25 0.93 11.72
C TYR A 256 23.52 1.38 13.16
N ASP A 257 23.10 0.58 14.13
CA ASP A 257 23.34 0.78 15.58
C ASP A 257 24.72 0.24 16.03
N SER A 258 25.75 0.52 15.23
CA SER A 258 27.14 0.10 15.49
C SER A 258 28.10 0.90 14.62
N LEU A 259 29.42 0.80 14.85
CA LEU A 259 30.44 1.51 14.06
C LEU A 259 30.86 0.79 12.77
N VAL A 260 30.27 -0.38 12.47
CA VAL A 260 30.55 -1.19 11.28
C VAL A 260 29.24 -1.68 10.65
N THR A 261 29.29 -2.03 9.38
CA THR A 261 28.15 -2.60 8.65
C THR A 261 27.83 -4.00 9.17
N MET A 262 26.75 -4.16 9.92
CA MET A 262 26.26 -5.45 10.43
C MET A 262 24.73 -5.53 10.29
N ASP A 263 24.22 -6.50 9.54
CA ASP A 263 22.78 -6.60 9.26
C ASP A 263 21.96 -6.91 10.53
N LYS A 264 22.55 -7.62 11.52
CA LYS A 264 21.98 -7.79 12.88
C LYS A 264 21.84 -6.50 13.70
N HIS A 265 22.41 -5.39 13.22
CA HIS A 265 22.32 -4.04 13.80
C HIS A 265 21.78 -3.01 12.79
N LEU A 266 21.14 -3.46 11.71
CA LEU A 266 20.52 -2.58 10.72
C LEU A 266 19.20 -2.01 11.25
N MET A 267 19.18 -0.71 11.52
CA MET A 267 17.97 -0.01 11.98
C MET A 267 16.99 0.19 10.81
N ALA A 268 17.49 0.65 9.66
CA ALA A 268 16.70 0.85 8.44
C ALA A 268 17.56 0.97 7.16
N GLU A 269 17.00 0.52 6.04
CA GLU A 269 17.39 0.88 4.67
C GLU A 269 16.36 1.89 4.11
N LYS A 270 16.81 2.96 3.44
CA LYS A 270 15.98 4.07 2.93
C LYS A 270 16.49 4.59 1.58
N CYS A 271 15.56 4.86 0.68
CA CYS A 271 15.74 5.44 -0.64
C CYS A 271 14.50 6.31 -0.99
N GLY A 272 14.49 6.97 -2.15
CA GLY A 272 13.39 7.81 -2.62
C GLY A 272 13.39 9.23 -2.03
N PHE A 273 12.20 9.85 -2.00
CA PHE A 273 11.99 11.23 -1.55
C PHE A 273 11.20 11.28 -0.24
N TYR A 274 11.68 12.06 0.74
CA TYR A 274 10.95 12.37 1.97
C TYR A 274 10.79 13.88 2.13
N SER A 275 9.56 14.33 2.38
CA SER A 275 9.23 15.73 2.61
C SER A 275 9.78 16.23 3.96
N PRO A 276 10.29 17.47 4.05
CA PRO A 276 10.64 18.11 5.32
C PRO A 276 9.49 18.18 6.35
N SER A 277 8.23 18.05 5.91
CA SER A 277 7.06 18.00 6.81
C SER A 277 6.92 16.69 7.61
N ASN A 278 7.72 15.65 7.30
CA ASN A 278 7.79 14.42 8.08
C ASN A 278 9.26 13.94 8.13
N PRO A 279 10.11 14.57 8.97
CA PRO A 279 11.55 14.34 8.96
C PRO A 279 11.90 12.93 9.42
N LEU A 280 12.64 12.22 8.57
CA LEU A 280 13.14 10.89 8.85
C LEU A 280 14.14 10.96 10.02
N THR A 281 13.78 10.37 11.16
CA THR A 281 14.52 10.51 12.41
C THR A 281 14.79 9.14 13.05
N PHE A 282 16.02 8.92 13.47
CA PHE A 282 16.51 7.69 14.13
C PHE A 282 17.24 8.02 15.43
N ILE A 283 17.20 7.10 16.41
CA ILE A 283 17.95 7.18 17.67
C ILE A 283 18.70 5.87 17.88
N SER A 284 19.98 5.92 18.24
CA SER A 284 20.79 4.72 18.56
C SER A 284 20.51 4.17 19.97
N SER A 285 20.88 2.92 20.23
CA SER A 285 20.84 2.31 21.57
C SER A 285 21.93 2.84 22.50
N ARG A 286 23.04 3.31 21.93
CA ARG A 286 24.28 3.75 22.59
C ARG A 286 24.82 5.03 21.95
N ASN A 287 25.99 5.49 22.38
CA ASN A 287 26.69 6.64 21.82
C ASN A 287 27.38 6.39 20.45
N VAL A 288 26.90 5.41 19.66
CA VAL A 288 27.48 5.06 18.36
C VAL A 288 26.41 4.82 17.30
N MET A 289 26.69 5.25 16.07
CA MET A 289 25.84 5.00 14.89
C MET A 289 26.71 5.01 13.63
N LEU A 290 26.39 4.19 12.63
CA LEU A 290 27.02 4.23 11.31
C LEU A 290 25.96 4.53 10.26
N VAL A 291 26.19 5.58 9.47
CA VAL A 291 25.41 5.86 8.26
C VAL A 291 26.25 5.45 7.06
N THR A 292 25.69 4.62 6.17
CA THR A 292 26.33 4.27 4.90
C THR A 292 25.46 4.69 3.72
N PHE A 293 26.03 5.48 2.80
CA PHE A 293 25.41 5.86 1.55
C PHE A 293 26.11 5.14 0.39
N VAL A 294 25.32 4.52 -0.47
CA VAL A 294 25.78 3.68 -1.57
C VAL A 294 25.07 4.12 -2.84
N THR A 295 25.82 4.30 -3.94
CA THR A 295 25.24 4.63 -5.25
C THR A 295 25.70 3.70 -6.38
N ASN A 296 24.94 3.69 -7.48
CA ASN A 296 25.19 2.93 -8.71
C ASN A 296 25.68 3.83 -9.87
N GLU A 297 25.55 3.37 -11.11
CA GLU A 297 25.93 4.11 -12.33
C GLU A 297 24.80 4.95 -12.95
N GLU A 298 23.55 4.85 -12.48
CA GLU A 298 22.36 5.39 -13.14
C GLU A 298 21.45 6.18 -12.19
N GLY A 299 21.24 7.47 -12.48
CA GLY A 299 20.17 8.26 -11.85
C GLY A 299 20.58 9.04 -10.60
N ASN A 300 21.42 10.07 -10.76
CA ASN A 300 21.81 10.94 -9.65
C ASN A 300 20.69 11.94 -9.26
N PHE A 301 20.32 11.97 -7.99
CA PHE A 301 19.36 12.92 -7.40
C PHE A 301 20.08 13.98 -6.54
N PRO A 302 19.40 15.03 -6.04
CA PRO A 302 20.03 16.07 -5.23
C PRO A 302 20.74 15.54 -3.98
N GLY A 303 20.29 14.42 -3.41
CA GLY A 303 20.92 13.78 -2.25
C GLY A 303 20.27 14.13 -0.93
N PHE A 304 21.05 14.19 0.15
CA PHE A 304 20.52 14.41 1.49
C PHE A 304 21.41 15.29 2.37
N ARG A 305 20.77 15.86 3.40
CA ARG A 305 21.40 16.48 4.56
C ARG A 305 20.75 15.95 5.82
N ALA A 306 21.57 15.55 6.79
CA ALA A 306 21.10 15.17 8.12
C ALA A 306 21.89 15.86 9.21
N ARG A 307 21.21 16.12 10.33
CA ARG A 307 21.74 16.67 11.56
C ARG A 307 21.94 15.55 12.56
N VAL A 308 23.06 15.60 13.28
CA VAL A 308 23.43 14.66 14.34
C VAL A 308 23.51 15.44 15.64
N THR A 309 22.74 15.00 16.62
CA THR A 309 22.70 15.58 17.97
C THR A 309 22.78 14.45 19.00
N GLN A 310 23.17 14.76 20.23
CA GLN A 310 23.19 13.78 21.31
C GLN A 310 22.35 14.24 22.51
N PHE A 311 21.77 13.29 23.23
CA PHE A 311 20.95 13.54 24.42
C PHE A 311 20.87 12.28 25.30
N LYS A 312 20.36 12.40 26.51
CA LYS A 312 20.13 11.24 27.39
C LYS A 312 18.74 10.66 27.16
N LEU A 313 18.66 9.38 26.82
CA LEU A 313 17.38 8.70 26.60
C LEU A 313 16.69 8.44 27.94
N ALA A 314 15.48 9.00 28.11
CA ALA A 314 14.60 8.69 29.23
C ALA A 314 13.32 8.03 28.69
N CYS A 315 12.98 6.85 29.21
CA CYS A 315 11.73 6.17 28.90
C CYS A 315 11.28 5.28 30.08
N GLY A 316 9.99 4.95 30.12
CA GLY A 316 9.40 4.32 31.30
C GLY A 316 9.08 5.32 32.42
N GLY A 317 8.81 4.80 33.62
CA GLY A 317 8.53 5.57 34.83
C GLY A 317 7.28 5.08 35.58
N LYS A 318 7.02 5.66 36.75
CA LYS A 318 5.79 5.40 37.51
C LYS A 318 4.69 6.37 37.06
N LEU A 319 3.49 5.85 36.83
CA LEU A 319 2.31 6.61 36.42
C LEU A 319 1.21 6.40 37.47
N SER A 320 0.66 7.50 37.98
CA SER A 320 -0.39 7.48 39.01
C SER A 320 -1.53 8.42 38.63
N GLY A 321 -2.77 7.95 38.72
CA GLY A 321 -3.96 8.75 38.41
C GLY A 321 -5.15 7.92 37.96
N SER A 322 -6.29 8.57 37.71
CA SER A 322 -7.49 7.95 37.11
C SER A 322 -7.37 7.80 35.58
N SER A 323 -6.46 8.53 34.94
CA SER A 323 -6.07 8.35 33.55
C SER A 323 -4.68 8.90 33.27
N GLY A 324 -4.11 8.56 32.12
CA GLY A 324 -2.84 9.11 31.65
C GLY A 324 -2.43 8.58 30.28
N SER A 325 -1.25 9.00 29.81
CA SER A 325 -0.73 8.56 28.50
C SER A 325 0.77 8.34 28.52
N PHE A 326 1.24 7.41 27.69
CA PHE A 326 2.65 7.09 27.49
C PHE A 326 2.90 6.66 26.04
N LYS A 327 4.15 6.72 25.60
CA LYS A 327 4.54 6.51 24.20
C LYS A 327 5.89 5.79 24.16
N SER A 328 6.14 5.02 23.10
CA SER A 328 7.49 4.55 22.81
C SER A 328 8.45 5.74 22.61
N PRO A 329 9.76 5.58 22.85
CA PRO A 329 10.71 6.65 22.58
C PRO A 329 10.65 7.07 21.10
N ASN A 330 10.89 8.35 20.83
CA ASN A 330 10.82 8.99 19.50
C ASN A 330 9.44 9.05 18.81
N PHE A 331 8.37 8.47 19.35
CA PHE A 331 7.06 8.43 18.66
C PHE A 331 6.60 9.83 18.23
N PRO A 332 6.20 10.06 16.95
CA PRO A 332 5.82 9.06 15.92
C PRO A 332 6.95 8.64 14.95
N SER A 333 8.20 8.98 15.24
CA SER A 333 9.39 8.52 14.51
C SER A 333 9.92 7.19 15.07
N TYR A 334 10.96 6.63 14.44
CA TYR A 334 11.46 5.29 14.75
C TYR A 334 12.04 5.18 16.17
N TYR A 335 11.64 4.16 16.93
CA TYR A 335 12.20 3.92 18.27
C TYR A 335 13.63 3.37 18.20
N PRO A 336 14.45 3.56 19.25
CA PRO A 336 15.80 2.99 19.30
C PRO A 336 15.78 1.46 19.49
N PRO A 337 16.72 0.73 18.86
CA PRO A 337 16.90 -0.71 19.08
C PRO A 337 17.46 -0.99 20.48
N SER A 338 17.45 -2.27 20.88
CA SER A 338 18.02 -2.80 22.12
C SER A 338 17.58 -2.05 23.39
N THR A 339 16.38 -1.48 23.36
CA THR A 339 15.84 -0.57 24.36
C THR A 339 14.75 -1.26 25.15
N THR A 340 14.81 -1.17 26.48
CA THR A 340 13.74 -1.64 27.38
C THR A 340 13.16 -0.46 28.15
N CYS A 341 11.85 -0.26 28.03
CA CYS A 341 11.11 0.79 28.74
C CYS A 341 10.00 0.16 29.57
N GLN A 342 9.92 0.48 30.86
CA GLN A 342 8.89 -0.05 31.77
C GLN A 342 8.07 1.10 32.36
N TRP A 343 6.76 1.04 32.17
CA TRP A 343 5.79 1.93 32.82
C TRP A 343 5.02 1.15 33.88
N ASP A 344 5.19 1.56 35.13
CA ASP A 344 4.45 0.99 36.26
C ASP A 344 3.25 1.89 36.57
N ILE A 345 2.05 1.41 36.30
CA ILE A 345 0.79 2.15 36.47
C ILE A 345 0.16 1.70 37.79
N GLU A 346 -0.03 2.64 38.71
CA GLU A 346 -0.65 2.42 40.01
C GLU A 346 -1.88 3.31 40.18
N VAL A 347 -3.01 2.70 40.47
CA VAL A 347 -4.32 3.37 40.58
C VAL A 347 -4.97 3.07 41.93
N PRO A 348 -5.96 3.88 42.37
CA PRO A 348 -6.58 3.69 43.67
C PRO A 348 -7.12 2.26 43.88
N ASN A 349 -7.03 1.79 45.12
CA ASN A 349 -7.56 0.49 45.52
C ASN A 349 -9.04 0.32 45.08
N SER A 350 -9.44 -0.92 44.84
CA SER A 350 -10.77 -1.29 44.31
C SER A 350 -11.14 -0.78 42.91
N LYS A 351 -10.18 -0.29 42.11
CA LYS A 351 -10.40 0.03 40.68
C LYS A 351 -9.52 -0.81 39.75
N PHE A 352 -9.96 -0.98 38.50
CA PHE A 352 -9.28 -1.72 37.43
C PHE A 352 -8.79 -0.79 36.32
N ILE A 353 -7.83 -1.27 35.52
CA ILE A 353 -7.11 -0.45 34.51
C ILE A 353 -7.50 -0.89 33.10
N LYS A 354 -7.85 0.07 32.24
CA LYS A 354 -8.12 -0.12 30.81
C LYS A 354 -7.05 0.59 30.00
N LEU A 355 -6.27 -0.18 29.24
CA LEU A 355 -5.27 0.31 28.30
C LEU A 355 -5.89 0.44 26.91
N LYS A 356 -5.57 1.52 26.19
CA LYS A 356 -5.97 1.79 24.81
C LYS A 356 -4.74 2.18 24.01
N PHE A 357 -4.57 1.61 22.82
CA PHE A 357 -3.46 1.90 21.90
C PHE A 357 -4.02 2.53 20.61
N PRO A 358 -4.12 3.87 20.51
CA PRO A 358 -4.65 4.53 19.32
C PRO A 358 -3.81 4.26 18.06
N LYS A 359 -2.48 4.14 18.21
CA LYS A 359 -1.53 3.79 17.13
C LYS A 359 -0.47 2.85 17.68
N PHE A 360 -0.20 1.76 16.94
CA PHE A 360 0.75 0.73 17.34
C PHE A 360 1.40 0.11 16.10
N MET A 361 2.69 0.40 15.90
CA MET A 361 3.53 -0.07 14.80
C MET A 361 4.88 -0.51 15.38
N VAL A 362 4.96 -1.77 15.79
CA VAL A 362 6.17 -2.37 16.36
C VAL A 362 6.66 -3.45 15.40
N SER A 363 7.96 -3.53 15.15
CA SER A 363 8.56 -4.44 14.15
C SER A 363 8.16 -5.91 14.37
N THR A 364 7.95 -6.66 13.27
CA THR A 364 7.48 -8.06 13.33
C THR A 364 8.62 -9.08 13.25
N GLY A 365 8.96 -9.67 14.38
CA GLY A 365 9.66 -10.96 14.42
C GLY A 365 8.69 -12.09 14.76
N SER A 366 8.08 -12.76 13.77
CA SER A 366 7.24 -13.98 13.90
C SER A 366 5.95 -13.89 14.75
N PRO A 367 4.97 -14.82 14.58
CA PRO A 367 3.68 -14.79 15.29
C PRO A 367 3.76 -14.96 16.82
N ASN A 368 4.90 -15.38 17.37
CA ASN A 368 5.13 -15.49 18.82
C ASN A 368 5.79 -14.23 19.43
N CYS A 369 5.96 -13.15 18.67
CA CYS A 369 6.68 -11.94 19.07
C CYS A 369 8.12 -12.13 19.65
N PRO A 370 8.99 -13.06 19.19
CA PRO A 370 10.38 -13.14 19.68
C PRO A 370 11.25 -11.90 19.43
N GLY A 371 10.88 -11.03 18.48
CA GLY A 371 11.54 -9.73 18.26
C GLY A 371 10.93 -8.61 19.12
N ASP A 372 10.80 -7.41 18.55
CA ASP A 372 10.22 -6.25 19.25
C ASP A 372 8.80 -6.51 19.78
N ASN A 373 8.56 -6.19 21.06
CA ASN A 373 7.28 -6.48 21.72
C ASN A 373 6.94 -5.54 22.90
N VAL A 374 5.65 -5.41 23.17
CA VAL A 374 5.06 -4.71 24.32
C VAL A 374 4.35 -5.72 25.21
N GLN A 375 4.90 -5.98 26.38
CA GLN A 375 4.39 -6.94 27.37
C GLN A 375 3.53 -6.20 28.39
N ILE A 376 2.25 -6.57 28.49
CA ILE A 376 1.35 -6.15 29.56
C ILE A 376 1.42 -7.27 30.60
N VAL A 377 2.18 -7.04 31.67
CA VAL A 377 2.60 -8.09 32.61
C VAL A 377 1.38 -8.77 33.22
N GLY A 378 1.31 -10.10 33.09
CA GLY A 378 0.19 -10.91 33.57
C GLY A 378 -1.07 -10.91 32.68
N LYS A 379 -1.06 -10.27 31.50
CA LYS A 379 -2.22 -10.23 30.59
C LYS A 379 -1.93 -10.67 29.16
N SER A 380 -1.06 -9.97 28.43
CA SER A 380 -0.84 -10.22 27.00
C SER A 380 0.47 -9.61 26.50
N THR A 381 0.95 -10.07 25.34
CA THR A 381 2.08 -9.48 24.61
C THR A 381 1.59 -9.02 23.25
N LEU A 382 1.92 -7.79 22.87
CA LEU A 382 1.57 -7.17 21.59
C LEU A 382 2.84 -6.95 20.76
N CYS A 383 2.80 -7.25 19.48
CA CYS A 383 3.83 -6.90 18.50
C CYS A 383 3.20 -6.66 17.12
N GLY A 384 3.98 -6.22 16.14
CA GLY A 384 3.49 -5.95 14.80
C GLY A 384 2.67 -4.66 14.70
N GLN A 385 1.91 -4.56 13.60
CA GLN A 385 0.88 -3.55 13.45
C GLN A 385 -0.42 -4.05 14.08
N GLN A 386 -0.89 -3.37 15.14
CA GLN A 386 -2.18 -3.69 15.77
C GLN A 386 -3.27 -2.75 15.24
N PRO A 387 -4.55 -3.19 15.22
CA PRO A 387 -5.66 -2.32 14.85
C PRO A 387 -5.71 -1.02 15.65
N ALA A 388 -6.13 0.07 15.02
CA ALA A 388 -6.28 1.36 15.68
C ALA A 388 -7.27 1.25 16.86
N ASN A 389 -6.91 1.87 17.99
CA ASN A 389 -7.65 1.78 19.26
C ASN A 389 -7.75 0.37 19.87
N THR A 390 -6.79 -0.52 19.64
CA THR A 390 -6.70 -1.81 20.37
C THR A 390 -6.77 -1.58 21.87
N MET A 391 -7.69 -2.28 22.57
CA MET A 391 -7.92 -2.14 24.01
C MET A 391 -7.55 -3.41 24.77
N VAL A 392 -6.98 -3.25 25.97
CA VAL A 392 -6.65 -4.34 26.89
C VAL A 392 -7.09 -3.96 28.31
N THR A 393 -7.95 -4.78 28.93
CA THR A 393 -8.41 -4.58 30.31
C THR A 393 -7.61 -5.42 31.30
N VAL A 394 -7.26 -4.84 32.44
CA VAL A 394 -6.45 -5.46 33.49
C VAL A 394 -7.20 -5.38 34.81
N ASN A 395 -7.51 -6.54 35.37
CA ASN A 395 -8.36 -6.71 36.55
C ASN A 395 -7.54 -6.54 37.84
N SER A 396 -6.78 -5.45 37.93
CA SER A 396 -5.84 -5.12 39.00
C SER A 396 -5.72 -3.61 39.14
N ASN A 397 -5.45 -3.12 40.35
CA ASN A 397 -5.15 -1.71 40.62
C ASN A 397 -3.67 -1.34 40.34
N GLN A 398 -2.86 -2.33 39.94
CA GLN A 398 -1.47 -2.12 39.49
C GLN A 398 -1.20 -2.94 38.22
N VAL A 399 -0.51 -2.34 37.25
CA VAL A 399 -0.01 -3.04 36.05
C VAL A 399 1.33 -2.46 35.58
N SER A 400 2.26 -3.34 35.21
CA SER A 400 3.49 -2.96 34.51
C SER A 400 3.35 -3.21 33.01
N VAL A 401 3.65 -2.21 32.19
CA VAL A 401 3.75 -2.32 30.73
C VAL A 401 5.23 -2.20 30.35
N VAL A 402 5.77 -3.23 29.71
CA VAL A 402 7.20 -3.33 29.38
C VAL A 402 7.38 -3.43 27.87
N PHE A 403 7.90 -2.37 27.25
CA PHE A 403 8.36 -2.40 25.87
C PHE A 403 9.80 -2.90 25.79
N LYS A 404 10.09 -3.79 24.85
CA LYS A 404 11.42 -4.32 24.54
C LYS A 404 11.63 -4.27 23.03
N SER A 405 12.71 -3.62 22.58
CA SER A 405 13.24 -3.77 21.22
C SER A 405 14.50 -4.65 21.22
N ASP A 406 14.67 -5.43 20.16
CA ASP A 406 15.87 -6.21 19.86
C ASP A 406 16.90 -5.37 19.07
N SER A 407 17.98 -5.98 18.57
CA SER A 407 19.04 -5.24 17.86
C SER A 407 18.75 -4.96 16.37
N SER A 408 17.63 -5.45 15.84
CA SER A 408 17.33 -5.51 14.41
C SER A 408 16.50 -4.31 13.91
N GLN A 409 15.63 -4.54 12.92
CA GLN A 409 14.87 -3.49 12.25
C GLN A 409 13.80 -2.89 13.16
N VAL A 410 13.75 -1.56 13.23
CA VAL A 410 12.82 -0.81 14.07
C VAL A 410 11.69 -0.17 13.24
N ASP A 411 10.55 0.12 13.89
CA ASP A 411 9.39 0.80 13.27
C ASP A 411 9.01 2.07 14.08
N ARG A 412 7.89 2.73 13.73
CA ARG A 412 7.43 4.03 14.28
C ARG A 412 6.94 3.97 15.74
N GLY A 413 6.79 2.79 16.30
CA GLY A 413 6.41 2.56 17.69
C GLY A 413 4.92 2.75 17.98
N PHE A 414 4.60 3.10 19.22
CA PHE A 414 3.23 3.16 19.70
C PHE A 414 2.93 4.36 20.60
N SER A 415 1.66 4.72 20.65
CA SER A 415 1.08 5.58 21.67
C SER A 415 0.01 4.80 22.45
N ALA A 416 -0.03 5.01 23.76
CA ALA A 416 -0.96 4.36 24.67
C ALA A 416 -1.58 5.36 25.63
N THR A 417 -2.85 5.14 25.99
CA THR A 417 -3.55 5.81 27.08
C THR A 417 -4.06 4.77 28.06
N TYR A 418 -4.14 5.13 29.33
CA TYR A 418 -4.77 4.32 30.37
C TYR A 418 -5.91 5.10 31.02
N GLU A 419 -6.96 4.39 31.38
CA GLU A 419 -8.17 4.89 32.04
C GLU A 419 -8.58 3.90 33.13
N VAL A 420 -9.22 4.38 34.19
CA VAL A 420 -9.58 3.58 35.36
C VAL A 420 -11.10 3.38 35.42
N PHE A 421 -11.55 2.16 35.73
CA PHE A 421 -12.96 1.80 35.85
C PHE A 421 -13.22 1.01 37.15
N GLU A 422 -14.46 1.05 37.66
CA GLU A 422 -14.83 0.34 38.89
C GLU A 422 -15.39 -1.06 38.58
N PRO A 423 -15.09 -2.11 39.38
CA PRO A 423 -15.63 -3.46 39.15
C PRO A 423 -17.08 -3.64 39.58
N SER A 424 -17.55 -2.81 40.52
CA SER A 424 -18.89 -2.88 41.15
C SER A 424 -19.96 -2.11 40.39
N ASP A 425 -19.55 -1.13 39.58
CA ASP A 425 -20.41 -0.44 38.64
C ASP A 425 -19.91 -0.78 37.22
N PRO A 426 -20.55 -1.74 36.54
CA PRO A 426 -20.09 -2.19 35.23
C PRO A 426 -20.24 -1.10 34.15
N CYS A 427 -21.13 -0.11 34.36
CA CYS A 427 -21.47 0.93 33.40
C CYS A 427 -21.73 2.29 34.11
N PRO A 428 -20.71 2.95 34.69
CA PRO A 428 -20.91 4.26 35.32
C PRO A 428 -21.40 5.26 34.28
N ASP A 429 -22.48 5.97 34.61
CA ASP A 429 -23.19 6.91 33.72
C ASP A 429 -23.65 6.30 32.37
N GLN A 430 -23.82 4.97 32.28
CA GLN A 430 -24.19 4.24 31.06
C GLN A 430 -25.28 3.17 31.28
N PHE A 431 -26.11 2.91 30.27
CA PHE A 431 -27.14 1.88 30.33
C PHE A 431 -26.53 0.48 30.10
N GLN A 432 -26.86 -0.47 30.98
CA GLN A 432 -26.40 -1.85 30.88
C GLN A 432 -27.40 -2.75 30.15
N CYS A 433 -27.00 -3.26 29.00
CA CYS A 433 -27.70 -4.29 28.23
C CYS A 433 -27.72 -5.64 28.96
N ASN A 434 -28.70 -6.52 28.71
CA ASN A 434 -28.74 -7.85 29.36
C ASN A 434 -27.53 -8.73 29.00
N ASN A 435 -26.96 -8.57 27.80
CA ASN A 435 -25.71 -9.20 27.40
C ASN A 435 -24.43 -8.62 28.08
N LYS A 436 -24.59 -7.71 29.06
CA LYS A 436 -23.54 -7.02 29.84
C LYS A 436 -22.70 -6.00 29.06
N ARG A 437 -23.17 -5.56 27.89
CA ARG A 437 -22.63 -4.40 27.18
C ARG A 437 -23.12 -3.09 27.82
N CYS A 438 -22.28 -2.06 27.80
CA CYS A 438 -22.68 -0.70 28.17
C CYS A 438 -22.92 0.12 26.92
N ILE A 439 -23.98 0.92 26.91
CA ILE A 439 -24.27 1.94 25.89
C ILE A 439 -24.53 3.29 26.57
N ASP A 440 -24.38 4.37 25.83
CA ASP A 440 -24.67 5.72 26.34
C ASP A 440 -26.17 5.84 26.70
N PRO A 441 -26.56 6.54 27.79
CA PRO A 441 -27.98 6.67 28.17
C PRO A 441 -28.84 7.37 27.10
N SER A 442 -28.24 8.12 26.17
CA SER A 442 -28.92 8.71 25.02
C SER A 442 -29.28 7.70 23.92
N LEU A 443 -28.66 6.52 23.91
CA LEU A 443 -28.93 5.40 22.99
C LEU A 443 -29.99 4.44 23.57
N ARG A 444 -30.86 4.95 24.43
CA ARG A 444 -31.98 4.19 25.01
C ARG A 444 -33.28 4.81 24.50
N CYS A 445 -34.12 3.99 23.87
CA CYS A 445 -35.33 4.43 23.19
C CYS A 445 -35.05 5.35 21.99
N ASP A 446 -33.91 5.17 21.33
CA ASP A 446 -33.50 5.97 20.16
C ASP A 446 -33.91 5.34 18.82
N GLY A 447 -34.50 4.14 18.86
CA GLY A 447 -34.96 3.36 17.72
C GLY A 447 -33.98 2.31 17.21
N TRP A 448 -32.82 2.12 17.85
CA TRP A 448 -31.74 1.25 17.36
C TRP A 448 -31.35 0.15 18.35
N ASN A 449 -31.02 -1.03 17.81
CA ASN A 449 -30.53 -2.17 18.60
C ASN A 449 -29.01 -2.07 18.82
N ASP A 450 -28.57 -1.04 19.55
CA ASP A 450 -27.17 -0.81 19.88
C ASP A 450 -26.59 -1.77 20.93
N CYS A 451 -27.41 -2.36 21.80
CA CYS A 451 -27.05 -3.48 22.67
C CYS A 451 -26.74 -4.75 21.85
N GLY A 452 -27.49 -5.00 20.78
CA GLY A 452 -27.49 -6.23 19.97
C GLY A 452 -28.51 -7.28 20.43
N ASP A 453 -29.10 -7.14 21.62
CA ASP A 453 -30.16 -8.01 22.17
C ASP A 453 -31.54 -7.33 22.27
N GLY A 454 -31.65 -6.07 21.84
CA GLY A 454 -32.89 -5.28 21.82
C GLY A 454 -33.48 -5.09 23.22
N THR A 455 -32.64 -4.78 24.22
CA THR A 455 -33.04 -4.61 25.64
C THR A 455 -33.13 -3.16 26.09
N GLU A 456 -32.42 -2.27 25.40
CA GLU A 456 -32.53 -0.82 25.44
C GLU A 456 -33.86 -0.31 24.84
N GLU A 457 -34.33 -0.93 23.74
CA GLU A 457 -35.56 -0.52 23.02
C GLU A 457 -36.86 -1.13 23.57
N LYS A 458 -36.84 -1.70 24.78
CA LYS A 458 -38.03 -2.32 25.40
C LYS A 458 -38.66 -1.40 26.45
N ASN A 459 -39.99 -1.28 26.37
CA ASN A 459 -40.81 -0.49 27.30
C ASN A 459 -40.42 1.00 27.30
N CYS A 460 -40.40 1.57 26.09
CA CYS A 460 -39.99 2.94 25.79
C CYS A 460 -41.17 3.90 25.69
N LYS A 461 -40.93 5.18 26.04
CA LYS A 461 -41.91 6.26 25.91
C LYS A 461 -41.30 7.37 25.07
N CYS A 462 -41.73 7.46 23.82
CA CYS A 462 -41.11 8.33 22.82
C CYS A 462 -41.31 9.82 23.15
N ASP A 463 -40.29 10.62 22.85
CA ASP A 463 -40.33 12.07 22.97
C ASP A 463 -41.05 12.72 21.77
N ALA A 464 -41.46 13.98 21.88
CA ALA A 464 -42.25 14.70 20.87
C ALA A 464 -41.53 14.89 19.51
N SER A 465 -40.24 14.59 19.43
CA SER A 465 -39.42 14.57 18.20
C SER A 465 -39.36 13.18 17.52
N MET A 466 -40.09 12.19 18.06
CA MET A 466 -40.10 10.80 17.61
C MET A 466 -41.54 10.29 17.38
N ILE A 467 -41.67 9.36 16.43
CA ILE A 467 -42.87 8.57 16.15
C ILE A 467 -42.93 7.43 17.15
N GLN A 468 -44.09 7.23 17.77
CA GLN A 468 -44.37 6.02 18.55
C GLN A 468 -45.06 4.99 17.66
N CYS A 469 -44.35 3.94 17.27
CA CYS A 469 -44.89 2.81 16.53
C CYS A 469 -45.89 2.02 17.41
N ARG A 470 -46.85 1.30 16.81
CA ARG A 470 -47.86 0.54 17.55
C ARG A 470 -47.25 -0.64 18.33
N ASN A 471 -46.10 -1.14 17.90
CA ASN A 471 -45.27 -2.13 18.58
C ASN A 471 -44.37 -1.57 19.71
N GLU A 472 -44.63 -0.33 20.17
CA GLU A 472 -43.93 0.37 21.26
C GLU A 472 -42.45 0.75 20.98
N VAL A 473 -42.00 0.63 19.72
CA VAL A 473 -40.69 1.14 19.27
C VAL A 473 -40.79 2.63 18.95
N CYS A 474 -39.73 3.39 19.27
CA CYS A 474 -39.62 4.81 18.92
C CYS A 474 -38.79 4.96 17.64
N LYS A 475 -39.26 5.75 16.66
CA LYS A 475 -38.51 6.06 15.44
C LYS A 475 -38.39 7.57 15.22
N PRO A 476 -37.33 8.11 14.59
CA PRO A 476 -37.21 9.54 14.33
C PRO A 476 -38.36 10.09 13.46
N MET A 477 -38.84 11.31 13.73
CA MET A 477 -39.95 11.92 12.97
C MET A 477 -39.72 12.11 11.47
N PHE A 478 -38.49 11.96 10.96
CA PHE A 478 -38.22 11.99 9.52
C PHE A 478 -38.50 10.66 8.80
N TRP A 479 -38.78 9.58 9.54
CA TRP A 479 -39.27 8.29 9.02
C TRP A 479 -40.80 8.27 8.94
N ARG A 480 -41.46 9.40 9.20
CA ARG A 480 -42.92 9.50 9.12
C ARG A 480 -43.29 9.90 7.70
N CYS A 481 -44.12 9.11 7.03
CA CYS A 481 -44.61 9.40 5.69
C CYS A 481 -43.50 9.43 4.61
N ASP A 482 -42.45 8.63 4.77
CA ASP A 482 -41.35 8.53 3.81
C ASP A 482 -41.57 7.43 2.73
N GLY A 483 -42.62 6.62 2.90
CA GLY A 483 -43.00 5.54 2.00
C GLY A 483 -42.44 4.17 2.36
N VAL A 484 -41.75 4.03 3.51
CA VAL A 484 -41.15 2.79 4.00
C VAL A 484 -41.75 2.42 5.37
N ASN A 485 -42.01 1.12 5.57
CA ASN A 485 -42.43 0.58 6.86
C ASN A 485 -41.19 0.31 7.73
N ASP A 486 -40.65 1.37 8.34
CA ASP A 486 -39.48 1.31 9.22
C ASP A 486 -39.86 1.00 10.68
N CYS A 487 -41.11 1.22 11.07
CA CYS A 487 -41.72 0.73 12.32
C CYS A 487 -41.84 -0.80 12.34
N GLY A 488 -41.93 -1.46 11.17
CA GLY A 488 -42.23 -2.89 11.02
C GLY A 488 -43.73 -3.25 11.18
N ASP A 489 -44.60 -2.27 11.39
CA ASP A 489 -46.05 -2.43 11.61
C ASP A 489 -46.94 -1.40 10.86
N ASP A 490 -46.36 -0.68 9.89
CA ASP A 490 -46.96 0.39 9.06
C ASP A 490 -47.48 1.62 9.85
N THR A 491 -47.12 1.81 11.13
CA THR A 491 -47.65 2.93 11.94
C THR A 491 -47.11 4.30 11.52
N ASP A 492 -45.88 4.34 11.03
CA ASP A 492 -45.16 5.49 10.47
C ASP A 492 -45.82 6.06 9.20
N GLU A 493 -46.44 5.20 8.39
CA GLU A 493 -47.09 5.55 7.12
C GLU A 493 -48.58 5.90 7.25
N LEU A 494 -49.11 5.97 8.48
CA LEU A 494 -50.52 6.28 8.72
C LEU A 494 -50.78 7.78 8.96
N ASN A 495 -51.80 8.30 8.26
CA ASN A 495 -52.37 9.64 8.42
C ASN A 495 -51.39 10.79 8.08
N CYS A 496 -50.88 10.74 6.86
CA CYS A 496 -49.95 11.69 6.25
C CYS A 496 -50.66 12.79 5.46
N GLY A 497 -50.13 14.02 5.53
CA GLY A 497 -50.59 15.14 4.70
C GLY A 497 -49.96 15.12 3.29
N CYS A 498 -50.06 16.26 2.59
CA CYS A 498 -49.36 16.46 1.32
C CYS A 498 -47.84 16.34 1.47
N LYS A 499 -47.16 15.90 0.40
CA LYS A 499 -45.77 15.43 0.45
C LYS A 499 -44.77 16.58 0.49
N ILE A 500 -43.57 16.29 0.99
CA ILE A 500 -42.43 17.22 0.91
C ILE A 500 -42.11 17.45 -0.58
N GLY A 501 -42.19 18.71 -1.02
CA GLY A 501 -42.08 19.10 -2.44
C GLY A 501 -43.42 19.46 -3.12
N GLU A 502 -44.53 19.52 -2.37
CA GLU A 502 -45.83 20.00 -2.84
C GLU A 502 -46.17 21.38 -2.23
N PHE A 503 -46.45 22.36 -3.09
CA PHE A 503 -47.03 23.66 -2.74
C PHE A 503 -48.54 23.53 -2.51
N LYS A 504 -49.04 24.18 -1.46
CA LYS A 504 -50.45 24.13 -1.08
C LYS A 504 -51.21 25.35 -1.66
N CYS A 505 -52.11 25.09 -2.60
CA CYS A 505 -53.04 26.08 -3.15
C CYS A 505 -53.98 26.63 -2.04
N LYS A 506 -54.61 27.80 -2.27
CA LYS A 506 -55.49 28.45 -1.28
C LYS A 506 -56.78 27.67 -0.98
N ASN A 507 -57.10 26.65 -1.79
CA ASN A 507 -58.28 25.78 -1.69
C ASN A 507 -57.99 24.40 -1.07
N ASP A 508 -56.90 24.26 -0.29
CA ASP A 508 -56.39 23.02 0.29
C ASP A 508 -55.94 21.91 -0.69
N GLN A 509 -55.95 22.17 -2.01
CA GLN A 509 -55.32 21.30 -3.01
C GLN A 509 -53.79 21.44 -2.96
N CYS A 510 -53.07 20.35 -3.19
CA CYS A 510 -51.61 20.33 -3.24
C CYS A 510 -51.13 20.06 -4.66
N VAL A 511 -50.20 20.88 -5.14
CA VAL A 511 -49.57 20.82 -6.48
C VAL A 511 -48.06 20.76 -6.29
N SER A 512 -47.28 20.23 -7.23
CA SER A 512 -45.81 20.20 -7.05
C SER A 512 -45.24 21.62 -6.99
N GLU A 513 -44.23 21.86 -6.16
CA GLU A 513 -43.53 23.16 -6.09
C GLU A 513 -42.87 23.57 -7.43
N LYS A 514 -42.74 22.62 -8.37
CA LYS A 514 -42.30 22.83 -9.75
C LYS A 514 -43.35 23.52 -10.65
N LEU A 515 -44.64 23.47 -10.28
CA LEU A 515 -45.78 24.03 -11.01
C LEU A 515 -46.12 25.44 -10.51
N LYS A 516 -45.08 26.23 -10.20
CA LYS A 516 -45.21 27.59 -9.68
C LYS A 516 -44.36 28.51 -10.54
N CYS A 517 -44.98 29.54 -11.11
CA CYS A 517 -44.39 30.38 -12.15
C CYS A 517 -44.04 29.63 -13.45
N ASP A 518 -44.80 28.59 -13.80
CA ASP A 518 -44.56 27.75 -14.97
C ASP A 518 -45.27 28.27 -16.25
N GLY A 519 -46.26 29.15 -16.07
CA GLY A 519 -47.10 29.76 -17.10
C GLY A 519 -48.53 29.23 -17.17
N ASN A 520 -48.88 28.18 -16.43
CA ASN A 520 -50.20 27.54 -16.42
C ASN A 520 -50.86 27.58 -15.03
N PRO A 521 -52.18 27.80 -14.93
CA PRO A 521 -52.89 27.71 -13.66
C PRO A 521 -53.24 26.25 -13.31
N ASP A 522 -52.33 25.56 -12.62
CA ASP A 522 -52.50 24.17 -12.13
C ASP A 522 -53.23 24.11 -10.78
N CYS A 523 -53.06 25.11 -9.92
CA CYS A 523 -54.04 25.45 -8.91
C CYS A 523 -55.32 25.88 -9.63
N LYS A 524 -56.46 25.26 -9.28
CA LYS A 524 -57.79 25.61 -9.85
C LYS A 524 -58.23 27.07 -9.63
N ASP A 525 -57.51 27.81 -8.79
CA ASP A 525 -57.71 29.23 -8.50
C ASP A 525 -56.62 30.15 -9.10
N GLY A 526 -55.62 29.59 -9.80
CA GLY A 526 -54.51 30.31 -10.42
C GLY A 526 -53.51 30.95 -9.45
N SER A 527 -53.50 30.55 -8.17
CA SER A 527 -52.63 31.16 -7.14
C SER A 527 -51.13 30.86 -7.29
N ASP A 528 -50.78 29.94 -8.18
CA ASP A 528 -49.43 29.48 -8.53
C ASP A 528 -48.68 30.42 -9.50
N GLU A 529 -49.41 31.19 -10.31
CA GLU A 529 -48.86 32.02 -11.39
C GLU A 529 -48.78 33.53 -11.10
N ASP A 530 -49.18 33.96 -9.90
CA ASP A 530 -49.23 35.38 -9.53
C ASP A 530 -47.88 35.89 -8.99
N GLY A 531 -47.08 36.55 -9.84
CA GLY A 531 -45.93 37.37 -9.42
C GLY A 531 -44.56 37.14 -10.09
N CYS A 532 -44.50 36.58 -11.29
CA CYS A 532 -43.25 36.02 -11.86
C CYS A 532 -42.61 36.89 -12.97
N THR A 533 -41.32 37.25 -12.85
CA THR A 533 -40.56 38.07 -13.84
C THR A 533 -39.55 37.26 -14.66
N ARG A 534 -39.48 37.51 -15.98
CA ARG A 534 -38.60 36.80 -16.94
C ARG A 534 -37.31 37.57 -17.24
N ASP A 535 -36.18 36.85 -17.28
CA ASP A 535 -34.89 37.39 -17.74
C ASP A 535 -33.94 36.32 -18.32
N ILE A 536 -32.87 36.78 -18.99
CA ILE A 536 -31.94 36.04 -19.88
C ILE A 536 -31.31 34.76 -19.26
N CYS A 537 -31.12 33.72 -20.10
CA CYS A 537 -30.61 32.40 -19.69
C CYS A 537 -29.24 32.45 -18.98
N LYS A 538 -29.19 31.92 -17.75
CA LYS A 538 -27.96 31.74 -16.97
C LYS A 538 -27.35 30.36 -17.22
N ALA A 539 -26.11 30.14 -16.76
CA ALA A 539 -25.34 28.89 -16.94
C ALA A 539 -25.91 27.62 -16.24
N SER A 540 -27.18 27.65 -15.82
CA SER A 540 -27.91 26.58 -15.12
C SER A 540 -29.15 26.11 -15.89
N THR A 541 -29.27 26.43 -17.18
CA THR A 541 -30.39 26.03 -18.05
C THR A 541 -29.90 25.28 -19.28
N PHE A 542 -30.57 24.20 -19.66
CA PHE A 542 -30.26 23.44 -20.88
C PHE A 542 -30.72 24.24 -22.11
N ALA A 543 -29.88 24.32 -23.15
CA ALA A 543 -30.18 25.05 -24.38
C ALA A 543 -30.55 24.09 -25.51
N CYS A 544 -31.78 24.20 -26.00
CA CYS A 544 -32.31 23.46 -27.15
C CYS A 544 -31.73 23.99 -28.47
N ASN A 545 -31.75 23.17 -29.54
CA ASN A 545 -31.24 23.60 -30.85
C ASN A 545 -32.09 24.74 -31.46
N ASN A 546 -33.39 24.81 -31.13
CA ASN A 546 -34.27 25.94 -31.45
C ASN A 546 -34.00 27.23 -30.65
N GLY A 547 -33.03 27.24 -29.73
CA GLY A 547 -32.65 28.40 -28.91
C GLY A 547 -33.49 28.62 -27.65
N LYS A 548 -34.44 27.72 -27.33
CA LYS A 548 -35.19 27.70 -26.07
C LYS A 548 -34.28 27.26 -24.91
N CYS A 549 -34.44 27.88 -23.75
CA CYS A 549 -33.71 27.50 -22.53
C CYS A 549 -34.66 26.80 -21.53
N ILE A 550 -34.32 25.59 -21.10
CA ILE A 550 -35.09 24.80 -20.13
C ILE A 550 -34.45 24.91 -18.75
N THR A 551 -35.26 25.23 -17.74
CA THR A 551 -34.91 25.31 -16.31
C THR A 551 -35.19 24.03 -15.52
N LYS A 552 -35.88 23.05 -16.12
CA LYS A 552 -36.16 21.73 -15.53
C LYS A 552 -34.85 21.03 -15.14
N GLN A 553 -34.84 20.33 -14.01
CA GLN A 553 -33.72 19.47 -13.63
C GLN A 553 -33.77 18.19 -14.48
N ASN A 554 -32.62 17.81 -15.05
CA ASN A 554 -32.44 16.65 -15.94
C ASN A 554 -33.48 16.57 -17.09
N PRO A 555 -33.54 17.55 -18.01
CA PRO A 555 -34.45 17.51 -19.16
C PRO A 555 -33.93 16.65 -20.33
N MET A 556 -32.72 16.10 -20.23
CA MET A 556 -32.10 15.31 -21.30
C MET A 556 -32.37 13.82 -21.06
N CYS A 557 -32.94 13.14 -22.05
CA CYS A 557 -33.27 11.72 -21.95
C CYS A 557 -34.19 11.40 -20.76
N ASP A 558 -35.16 12.26 -20.44
CA ASP A 558 -36.15 12.05 -19.39
C ASP A 558 -37.47 11.42 -19.88
N GLY A 559 -37.68 11.40 -21.20
CA GLY A 559 -38.84 10.84 -21.89
C GLY A 559 -39.86 11.88 -22.37
N GLN A 560 -39.60 13.18 -22.21
CA GLN A 560 -40.48 14.28 -22.61
C GLN A 560 -39.74 15.24 -23.57
N ASP A 561 -40.40 15.68 -24.64
CA ASP A 561 -39.88 16.74 -25.53
C ASP A 561 -40.13 18.12 -24.88
N ASP A 562 -39.28 18.45 -23.90
CA ASP A 562 -39.30 19.75 -23.23
C ASP A 562 -38.87 20.88 -24.19
N CYS A 563 -38.03 20.55 -25.18
CA CYS A 563 -37.54 21.50 -26.18
C CYS A 563 -38.62 21.91 -27.19
N GLY A 564 -39.56 21.02 -27.51
CA GLY A 564 -40.52 21.16 -28.62
C GLY A 564 -39.89 20.95 -30.02
N ASP A 565 -38.65 20.48 -30.06
CA ASP A 565 -37.90 20.10 -31.27
C ASP A 565 -37.24 18.72 -31.15
N ASN A 566 -37.51 18.00 -30.05
CA ASN A 566 -36.98 16.69 -29.67
C ASN A 566 -35.45 16.63 -29.59
N SER A 567 -34.74 17.77 -29.43
CA SER A 567 -33.28 17.81 -29.31
C SER A 567 -32.76 17.10 -28.05
N ASP A 568 -33.49 17.26 -26.95
CA ASP A 568 -33.31 16.65 -25.64
C ASP A 568 -33.45 15.11 -25.63
N GLU A 569 -34.38 14.57 -26.42
CA GLU A 569 -34.62 13.11 -26.54
C GLU A 569 -33.89 12.45 -27.75
N SER A 570 -33.24 13.23 -28.62
CA SER A 570 -32.70 12.73 -29.91
C SER A 570 -31.52 11.74 -29.82
N SER A 571 -30.90 11.54 -28.65
CA SER A 571 -29.63 10.79 -28.50
C SER A 571 -29.59 9.87 -27.27
N CYS A 572 -30.66 9.11 -27.04
CA CYS A 572 -30.94 8.50 -25.74
C CYS A 572 -30.94 6.95 -25.70
N ASP A 573 -29.88 6.32 -26.23
CA ASP A 573 -29.68 4.86 -26.26
C ASP A 573 -28.83 4.29 -25.10
N CYS A 574 -28.56 5.10 -24.08
CA CYS A 574 -27.86 4.69 -22.86
C CYS A 574 -28.80 4.12 -21.77
N GLY A 575 -28.23 3.46 -20.77
CA GLY A 575 -28.87 3.17 -19.47
C GLY A 575 -29.98 2.11 -19.44
N LYS A 576 -30.41 1.58 -20.59
CA LYS A 576 -31.52 0.61 -20.72
C LYS A 576 -31.09 -0.81 -20.30
N LYS A 577 -31.59 -1.33 -19.17
CA LYS A 577 -31.42 -2.73 -18.73
C LYS A 577 -32.11 -3.71 -19.71
N ALA A 578 -31.58 -4.93 -19.83
CA ALA A 578 -32.18 -5.99 -20.67
C ALA A 578 -33.21 -6.84 -19.92
N TYR A 579 -33.17 -6.86 -18.59
CA TYR A 579 -34.05 -7.63 -17.71
C TYR A 579 -34.50 -6.76 -16.52
N THR A 580 -35.78 -6.83 -16.15
CA THR A 580 -36.45 -5.88 -15.23
C THR A 580 -36.79 -6.44 -13.85
N ASN A 581 -36.52 -7.72 -13.57
CA ASN A 581 -36.92 -8.38 -12.32
C ASN A 581 -35.72 -8.68 -11.41
N SER A 582 -35.65 -8.02 -10.25
CA SER A 582 -34.86 -8.47 -9.09
C SER A 582 -35.35 -7.74 -7.82
N ARG A 583 -35.79 -8.48 -6.79
CA ARG A 583 -36.29 -7.94 -5.51
C ARG A 583 -35.32 -8.26 -4.36
N ILE A 584 -34.83 -7.23 -3.67
CA ILE A 584 -34.42 -7.21 -2.23
C ILE A 584 -33.16 -8.03 -1.87
N VAL A 585 -32.40 -7.74 -0.79
CA VAL A 585 -31.35 -6.71 -0.60
C VAL A 585 -30.08 -7.44 -0.09
N GLY A 586 -28.89 -6.88 -0.31
CA GLY A 586 -27.66 -7.23 0.43
C GLY A 586 -26.70 -8.22 -0.25
N GLY A 587 -25.67 -7.68 -0.94
CA GLY A 587 -24.48 -8.41 -1.43
C GLY A 587 -24.78 -9.73 -2.18
N GLN A 588 -25.40 -9.63 -3.36
CA GLN A 588 -25.88 -10.80 -4.10
C GLN A 588 -25.20 -10.93 -5.48
N GLU A 589 -25.22 -12.14 -6.04
CA GLU A 589 -24.85 -12.35 -7.44
C GLU A 589 -25.80 -11.55 -8.36
N ALA A 590 -25.24 -10.82 -9.32
CA ALA A 590 -25.99 -10.06 -10.31
C ALA A 590 -26.51 -10.97 -11.42
N ASP A 591 -27.68 -10.66 -11.99
CA ASP A 591 -28.25 -11.44 -13.09
C ASP A 591 -27.44 -11.25 -14.39
N MET A 592 -27.42 -12.26 -15.26
CA MET A 592 -26.70 -12.18 -16.53
C MET A 592 -27.29 -11.08 -17.43
N GLY A 593 -26.52 -10.02 -17.68
CA GLY A 593 -26.96 -8.86 -18.47
C GLY A 593 -27.72 -7.79 -17.67
N GLU A 594 -27.73 -7.84 -16.34
CA GLU A 594 -28.34 -6.81 -15.49
C GLU A 594 -27.58 -5.47 -15.55
N PHE A 595 -26.25 -5.53 -15.62
CA PHE A 595 -25.35 -4.36 -15.72
C PHE A 595 -24.53 -4.41 -17.02
N PRO A 596 -25.15 -4.19 -18.19
CA PRO A 596 -24.50 -4.35 -19.49
C PRO A 596 -23.40 -3.31 -19.79
N TRP A 597 -23.25 -2.29 -18.95
CA TRP A 597 -22.14 -1.32 -18.97
C TRP A 597 -20.94 -1.72 -18.11
N GLN A 598 -21.04 -2.80 -17.32
CA GLN A 598 -19.93 -3.26 -16.49
C GLN A 598 -18.80 -3.85 -17.36
N VAL A 599 -17.57 -3.39 -17.10
CA VAL A 599 -16.35 -3.92 -17.73
C VAL A 599 -15.41 -4.48 -16.67
N SER A 600 -14.77 -5.60 -16.97
CA SER A 600 -13.66 -6.15 -16.19
C SER A 600 -12.34 -5.77 -16.86
N LEU A 601 -11.50 -4.98 -16.18
CA LEU A 601 -10.16 -4.66 -16.65
C LEU A 601 -9.15 -5.68 -16.12
N HIS A 602 -8.37 -6.25 -17.04
CA HIS A 602 -7.29 -7.18 -16.75
C HIS A 602 -5.97 -6.63 -17.25
N VAL A 603 -4.90 -6.87 -16.51
CA VAL A 603 -3.52 -6.68 -17.01
C VAL A 603 -3.05 -8.01 -17.62
N LYS A 604 -2.31 -7.94 -18.73
CA LYS A 604 -1.86 -9.12 -19.48
C LYS A 604 -1.23 -10.18 -18.55
N ASN A 605 -1.69 -11.42 -18.71
CA ASN A 605 -1.30 -12.60 -17.90
C ASN A 605 -1.68 -12.52 -16.40
N THR A 606 -2.59 -11.64 -15.99
CA THR A 606 -3.05 -11.52 -14.59
C THR A 606 -4.57 -11.72 -14.42
N ALA A 607 -5.03 -11.67 -13.17
CA ALA A 607 -6.45 -11.73 -12.81
C ALA A 607 -7.18 -10.40 -13.09
N HIS A 608 -8.40 -10.26 -12.58
CA HIS A 608 -9.12 -8.98 -12.57
C HIS A 608 -8.36 -7.99 -11.67
N VAL A 609 -8.26 -6.73 -12.08
CA VAL A 609 -7.56 -5.68 -11.31
C VAL A 609 -8.51 -4.56 -10.90
N CYS A 610 -9.30 -4.03 -11.86
CA CYS A 610 -10.26 -2.96 -11.64
C CYS A 610 -11.51 -3.13 -12.50
N GLY A 611 -12.60 -2.48 -12.09
CA GLY A 611 -13.78 -2.24 -12.91
C GLY A 611 -13.60 -1.07 -13.89
N ALA A 612 -14.49 -1.01 -14.87
CA ALA A 612 -14.74 0.17 -15.70
C ALA A 612 -16.19 0.19 -16.17
N SER A 613 -16.62 1.32 -16.73
CA SER A 613 -17.99 1.58 -17.18
C SER A 613 -18.00 1.98 -18.66
N ILE A 614 -18.82 1.33 -19.48
CA ILE A 614 -19.02 1.71 -20.90
C ILE A 614 -19.81 3.03 -20.97
N ILE A 615 -19.27 4.05 -21.64
CA ILE A 615 -19.99 5.32 -21.91
C ILE A 615 -20.27 5.56 -23.39
N SER A 616 -19.53 4.91 -24.30
CA SER A 616 -19.87 4.81 -25.72
C SER A 616 -19.40 3.46 -26.30
N ASP A 617 -19.60 3.27 -27.60
CA ASP A 617 -19.03 2.18 -28.39
C ASP A 617 -17.47 2.11 -28.36
N LEU A 618 -16.79 3.21 -28.07
CA LEU A 618 -15.33 3.35 -28.06
C LEU A 618 -14.72 3.77 -26.72
N TRP A 619 -15.52 4.35 -25.81
CA TRP A 619 -15.00 4.96 -24.59
C TRP A 619 -15.49 4.28 -23.30
N LEU A 620 -14.54 4.09 -22.37
CA LEU A 620 -14.79 3.63 -21.00
C LEU A 620 -14.36 4.69 -19.98
N VAL A 621 -15.02 4.70 -18.82
CA VAL A 621 -14.64 5.45 -17.61
C VAL A 621 -14.15 4.47 -16.54
N THR A 622 -13.08 4.82 -15.84
CA THR A 622 -12.55 4.08 -14.66
C THR A 622 -11.87 5.06 -13.68
N ALA A 623 -11.26 4.54 -12.61
CA ALA A 623 -10.50 5.34 -11.64
C ALA A 623 -9.08 5.62 -12.15
N ALA A 624 -8.48 6.75 -11.77
CA ALA A 624 -7.11 7.09 -12.14
C ALA A 624 -6.06 6.29 -11.34
N HIS A 625 -6.36 5.90 -10.10
CA HIS A 625 -5.48 5.06 -9.29
C HIS A 625 -5.27 3.67 -9.91
N CYS A 626 -6.26 3.14 -10.63
CA CYS A 626 -6.16 1.87 -11.37
C CYS A 626 -5.12 1.90 -12.50
N VAL A 627 -4.79 3.09 -13.03
CA VAL A 627 -3.91 3.27 -14.21
C VAL A 627 -2.61 4.01 -13.87
N GLN A 628 -2.29 4.19 -12.59
CA GLN A 628 -0.98 4.72 -12.19
C GLN A 628 0.10 3.64 -12.23
N ASP A 629 1.24 3.96 -12.84
CA ASP A 629 2.38 3.04 -12.93
C ASP A 629 2.90 2.60 -11.54
N ASP A 630 3.07 1.29 -11.38
CA ASP A 630 3.72 0.66 -10.23
C ASP A 630 5.16 0.25 -10.61
N VAL A 631 6.02 0.03 -9.60
CA VAL A 631 7.45 -0.28 -9.72
C VAL A 631 7.72 -1.49 -10.64
N LYS A 632 6.74 -2.41 -10.77
CA LYS A 632 6.85 -3.63 -11.58
C LYS A 632 6.03 -3.62 -12.87
N ILE A 633 4.99 -2.79 -12.98
CA ILE A 633 4.03 -2.83 -14.11
C ILE A 633 3.62 -1.41 -14.50
N LYS A 634 3.76 -1.09 -15.79
CA LYS A 634 3.39 0.21 -16.36
C LYS A 634 1.89 0.29 -16.68
N TYR A 635 1.06 0.40 -15.65
CA TYR A 635 -0.39 0.49 -15.77
C TYR A 635 -0.90 1.70 -16.59
N ALA A 636 -0.10 2.75 -16.81
CA ALA A 636 -0.46 3.85 -17.70
C ALA A 636 -0.37 3.49 -19.20
N GLN A 637 0.29 2.38 -19.55
CA GLN A 637 0.44 1.95 -20.94
C GLN A 637 -0.76 1.12 -21.41
N ALA A 638 -1.52 1.67 -22.36
CA ALA A 638 -2.70 1.03 -22.96
C ALA A 638 -2.46 -0.42 -23.43
N GLY A 639 -1.28 -0.70 -24.00
CA GLY A 639 -0.88 -2.04 -24.45
C GLY A 639 -0.68 -3.10 -23.35
N THR A 640 -0.78 -2.75 -22.06
CA THR A 640 -0.73 -3.71 -20.93
C THR A 640 -2.11 -4.26 -20.55
N TRP A 641 -3.19 -3.59 -20.98
CA TRP A 641 -4.56 -3.88 -20.56
C TRP A 641 -5.36 -4.68 -21.57
N GLU A 642 -6.33 -5.42 -21.04
CA GLU A 642 -7.34 -6.18 -21.76
C GLU A 642 -8.70 -5.90 -21.12
N ALA A 643 -9.62 -5.29 -21.86
CA ALA A 643 -10.98 -5.00 -21.41
C ALA A 643 -11.92 -6.13 -21.82
N TYR A 644 -12.67 -6.66 -20.85
CA TYR A 644 -13.68 -7.70 -21.09
C TYR A 644 -15.08 -7.14 -20.84
N LEU A 645 -15.84 -7.00 -21.93
CA LEU A 645 -17.17 -6.41 -21.97
C LEU A 645 -18.24 -7.53 -21.99
N GLY A 646 -19.33 -7.34 -21.25
CA GLY A 646 -20.40 -8.35 -21.13
C GLY A 646 -19.98 -9.62 -20.38
N LEU A 647 -18.91 -9.55 -19.56
CA LEU A 647 -18.50 -10.62 -18.67
C LEU A 647 -19.47 -10.71 -17.49
N HIS A 648 -19.79 -11.93 -17.04
CA HIS A 648 -20.60 -12.17 -15.84
C HIS A 648 -19.83 -13.04 -14.82
N ARG A 649 -19.22 -14.15 -15.26
CA ARG A 649 -18.39 -15.03 -14.43
C ARG A 649 -16.92 -14.96 -14.88
N GLN A 650 -16.00 -14.68 -13.95
CA GLN A 650 -14.55 -14.52 -14.20
C GLN A 650 -13.86 -15.77 -14.77
N THR A 651 -14.45 -16.96 -14.59
CA THR A 651 -13.97 -18.22 -15.19
C THR A 651 -14.37 -18.37 -16.67
N GLU A 652 -15.37 -17.61 -17.15
CA GLU A 652 -15.97 -17.76 -18.48
C GLU A 652 -15.53 -16.68 -19.48
N LYS A 653 -14.28 -16.21 -19.36
CA LYS A 653 -13.72 -15.11 -20.18
C LYS A 653 -13.90 -15.27 -21.69
N GLN A 654 -13.99 -16.51 -22.18
CA GLN A 654 -14.20 -16.83 -23.60
C GLN A 654 -15.58 -16.44 -24.14
N LYS A 655 -16.58 -16.21 -23.27
CA LYS A 655 -17.92 -15.74 -23.66
C LYS A 655 -18.03 -14.21 -23.73
N ALA A 656 -17.08 -13.48 -23.14
CA ALA A 656 -17.07 -12.03 -23.09
C ALA A 656 -16.37 -11.42 -24.31
N THR A 657 -16.80 -10.23 -24.72
CA THR A 657 -16.14 -9.51 -25.81
C THR A 657 -14.85 -8.86 -25.30
N LYS A 658 -13.71 -9.43 -25.70
CA LYS A 658 -12.39 -8.86 -25.44
C LYS A 658 -12.09 -7.70 -26.38
N ARG A 659 -11.51 -6.64 -25.83
CA ARG A 659 -10.95 -5.48 -26.55
C ARG A 659 -9.59 -5.09 -25.95
N PHE A 660 -8.74 -4.50 -26.76
CA PHE A 660 -7.52 -3.84 -26.28
C PHE A 660 -7.76 -2.34 -26.16
N LEU A 661 -6.85 -1.64 -25.48
CA LEU A 661 -6.91 -0.18 -25.35
C LEU A 661 -5.96 0.48 -26.34
N LYS A 662 -6.45 1.55 -26.98
CA LYS A 662 -5.68 2.44 -27.86
C LYS A 662 -4.94 3.51 -27.06
N GLN A 663 -5.62 4.13 -26.08
CA GLN A 663 -5.01 5.10 -25.16
C GLN A 663 -5.72 5.11 -23.80
N ILE A 664 -5.00 5.61 -22.79
CA ILE A 664 -5.51 5.84 -21.43
C ILE A 664 -5.23 7.31 -21.10
N ILE A 665 -6.24 8.02 -20.60
CA ILE A 665 -6.20 9.44 -20.28
C ILE A 665 -6.62 9.61 -18.80
N PRO A 666 -5.68 9.52 -17.84
CA PRO A 666 -5.94 9.90 -16.45
C PRO A 666 -6.16 11.42 -16.33
N HIS A 667 -6.96 11.85 -15.36
CA HIS A 667 -7.19 13.26 -15.13
C HIS A 667 -5.90 13.99 -14.71
N LYS A 668 -5.58 15.13 -15.34
CA LYS A 668 -4.29 15.84 -15.17
C LYS A 668 -3.98 16.24 -13.73
N ASN A 669 -5.02 16.58 -12.97
CA ASN A 669 -4.89 17.05 -11.58
C ASN A 669 -5.12 15.90 -10.57
N TYR A 670 -5.01 14.63 -10.99
CA TYR A 670 -5.15 13.49 -10.10
C TYR A 670 -4.02 13.48 -9.05
N ASN A 671 -4.39 13.36 -7.78
CA ASN A 671 -3.46 13.32 -6.64
C ASN A 671 -3.57 11.97 -5.92
N SER A 672 -2.50 11.17 -5.95
CA SER A 672 -2.45 9.83 -5.34
C SER A 672 -2.29 9.81 -3.81
N HIS A 673 -2.08 10.95 -3.16
CA HIS A 673 -2.06 11.06 -1.70
C HIS A 673 -3.42 11.41 -1.10
N THR A 674 -4.26 12.12 -1.86
CA THR A 674 -5.60 12.55 -1.41
C THR A 674 -6.73 11.89 -2.19
N TYR A 675 -6.42 11.09 -3.21
CA TYR A 675 -7.36 10.56 -4.20
C TYR A 675 -8.23 11.64 -4.89
N ASP A 676 -7.75 12.89 -4.92
CA ASP A 676 -8.52 13.99 -5.49
C ASP A 676 -8.45 13.95 -7.03
N ASN A 677 -9.60 14.07 -7.69
CA ASN A 677 -9.77 13.89 -9.14
C ASN A 677 -9.41 12.47 -9.64
N ASP A 678 -9.77 11.44 -8.87
CA ASP A 678 -9.54 10.02 -9.22
C ASP A 678 -10.50 9.53 -10.33
N ILE A 679 -10.23 9.94 -11.57
CA ILE A 679 -10.97 9.51 -12.76
C ILE A 679 -10.05 9.41 -13.99
N ALA A 680 -10.27 8.38 -14.81
CA ALA A 680 -9.56 8.15 -16.06
C ALA A 680 -10.52 7.71 -17.17
N LEU A 681 -10.14 8.04 -18.40
CA LEU A 681 -10.82 7.61 -19.63
C LEU A 681 -9.95 6.60 -20.38
N MET A 682 -10.58 5.60 -21.00
CA MET A 682 -9.90 4.62 -21.84
C MET A 682 -10.57 4.57 -23.21
N GLU A 683 -9.79 4.68 -24.27
CA GLU A 683 -10.25 4.47 -25.65
C GLU A 683 -9.97 3.02 -26.05
N LEU A 684 -10.98 2.33 -26.59
CA LEU A 684 -10.85 0.99 -27.15
C LEU A 684 -10.08 1.02 -28.48
N ASP A 685 -9.46 -0.11 -28.84
CA ASP A 685 -8.79 -0.30 -30.13
C ASP A 685 -9.75 -0.33 -31.33
N SER A 686 -11.00 -0.71 -31.07
CA SER A 686 -12.05 -0.94 -32.06
C SER A 686 -13.43 -0.81 -31.40
N PRO A 687 -14.45 -0.29 -32.12
CA PRO A 687 -15.77 -0.09 -31.54
C PRO A 687 -16.40 -1.42 -31.11
N VAL A 688 -17.22 -1.38 -30.06
CA VAL A 688 -18.02 -2.51 -29.60
C VAL A 688 -19.45 -2.40 -30.13
N THR A 689 -19.96 -3.52 -30.66
CA THR A 689 -21.36 -3.65 -31.06
C THR A 689 -22.23 -3.86 -29.84
N PHE A 690 -23.22 -2.98 -29.63
CA PHE A 690 -24.16 -3.14 -28.51
C PHE A 690 -25.03 -4.39 -28.65
N SER A 691 -25.37 -4.99 -27.52
CA SER A 691 -26.12 -6.25 -27.42
C SER A 691 -27.07 -6.22 -26.22
N ALA A 692 -27.60 -7.37 -25.80
CA ALA A 692 -28.32 -7.50 -24.52
C ALA A 692 -27.37 -7.44 -23.30
N THR A 693 -26.08 -7.76 -23.47
CA THR A 693 -25.08 -7.82 -22.38
C THR A 693 -24.02 -6.72 -22.47
N ILE A 694 -24.02 -5.90 -23.51
CA ILE A 694 -23.06 -4.81 -23.75
C ILE A 694 -23.82 -3.56 -24.18
N ARG A 695 -23.89 -2.53 -23.32
CA ARG A 695 -24.55 -1.24 -23.57
C ARG A 695 -23.89 -0.13 -22.76
N PRO A 696 -23.94 1.15 -23.19
CA PRO A 696 -23.42 2.26 -22.40
C PRO A 696 -24.36 2.63 -21.24
N ILE A 697 -23.80 3.10 -20.12
CA ILE A 697 -24.55 3.78 -19.05
C ILE A 697 -24.77 5.24 -19.43
N CYS A 698 -25.86 5.88 -18.95
CA CYS A 698 -26.06 7.31 -19.20
C CYS A 698 -25.07 8.16 -18.39
N LEU A 699 -24.57 9.23 -18.99
CA LEU A 699 -23.77 10.24 -18.29
C LEU A 699 -24.69 11.37 -17.80
N PRO A 700 -24.62 11.77 -16.52
CA PRO A 700 -25.39 12.90 -16.01
C PRO A 700 -24.94 14.22 -16.64
N THR A 701 -25.78 15.25 -16.55
CA THR A 701 -25.41 16.64 -16.86
C THR A 701 -24.44 17.19 -15.81
N ALA A 702 -23.75 18.29 -16.13
CA ALA A 702 -22.85 18.95 -15.16
C ALA A 702 -23.59 19.63 -13.99
N THR A 703 -24.91 19.80 -14.13
CA THR A 703 -25.83 20.40 -13.16
C THR A 703 -26.60 19.38 -12.33
N ASP A 704 -26.53 18.08 -12.67
CA ASP A 704 -27.26 17.05 -11.94
C ASP A 704 -26.69 16.89 -10.53
N VAL A 705 -27.60 16.84 -9.56
CA VAL A 705 -27.31 16.59 -8.16
C VAL A 705 -28.09 15.36 -7.74
N PHE A 706 -27.38 14.26 -7.45
CA PHE A 706 -28.00 13.07 -6.87
C PHE A 706 -28.35 13.37 -5.41
N PRO A 707 -29.62 13.25 -4.99
CA PRO A 707 -30.04 13.63 -3.64
C PRO A 707 -29.36 12.78 -2.56
N THR A 708 -29.21 13.35 -1.36
CA THR A 708 -28.78 12.59 -0.18
C THR A 708 -29.90 11.66 0.30
N GLY A 709 -29.55 10.47 0.78
CA GLY A 709 -30.50 9.44 1.22
C GLY A 709 -30.94 8.48 0.12
N GLU A 710 -30.82 8.90 -1.14
CA GLU A 710 -31.19 8.09 -2.30
C GLU A 710 -30.38 6.82 -2.47
N THR A 711 -31.02 5.78 -3.03
CA THR A 711 -30.40 4.46 -3.21
C THR A 711 -29.68 4.37 -4.56
N VAL A 712 -28.41 4.01 -4.51
CA VAL A 712 -27.56 3.72 -5.67
C VAL A 712 -27.10 2.27 -5.65
N THR A 713 -26.91 1.68 -6.84
CA THR A 713 -26.40 0.32 -7.00
C THR A 713 -24.94 0.34 -7.43
N ILE A 714 -24.09 -0.35 -6.68
CA ILE A 714 -22.68 -0.61 -7.01
C ILE A 714 -22.52 -2.04 -7.53
N SER A 715 -21.60 -2.25 -8.47
CA SER A 715 -21.36 -3.55 -9.09
C SER A 715 -19.88 -3.81 -9.43
N GLY A 716 -19.42 -5.04 -9.18
CA GLY A 716 -18.03 -5.43 -9.42
C GLY A 716 -17.68 -6.87 -9.02
N TRP A 717 -16.40 -7.23 -9.15
CA TRP A 717 -15.84 -8.55 -8.81
C TRP A 717 -14.82 -8.47 -7.66
N GLY A 718 -14.89 -7.41 -6.85
CA GLY A 718 -14.02 -7.21 -5.70
C GLY A 718 -14.21 -8.24 -4.59
N ALA A 719 -13.41 -8.09 -3.55
CA ALA A 719 -13.42 -9.00 -2.41
C ALA A 719 -14.71 -8.87 -1.60
N THR A 720 -15.43 -9.97 -1.37
CA THR A 720 -16.69 -9.98 -0.59
C THR A 720 -16.49 -9.77 0.93
N ARG A 721 -15.24 -9.58 1.37
CA ARG A 721 -14.82 -9.25 2.73
C ARG A 721 -13.44 -8.59 2.69
N GLU A 722 -13.14 -7.72 3.64
CA GLU A 722 -11.85 -7.03 3.73
C GLU A 722 -10.67 -8.04 3.73
N GLY A 723 -9.72 -7.87 2.80
CA GLY A 723 -8.60 -8.80 2.64
C GLY A 723 -8.95 -10.19 2.06
N GLY A 724 -10.18 -10.37 1.56
CA GLY A 724 -10.63 -11.59 0.89
C GLY A 724 -10.15 -11.74 -0.55
N ALA A 725 -10.52 -12.85 -1.19
CA ALA A 725 -10.36 -13.03 -2.63
C ALA A 725 -11.57 -12.42 -3.38
N GLY A 726 -11.34 -11.94 -4.61
CA GLY A 726 -12.39 -11.39 -5.48
C GLY A 726 -13.47 -12.41 -5.86
N ALA A 727 -14.69 -11.92 -6.09
CA ALA A 727 -15.85 -12.76 -6.41
C ALA A 727 -15.73 -13.42 -7.81
N PRO A 728 -16.07 -14.71 -7.96
CA PRO A 728 -16.03 -15.39 -9.26
C PRO A 728 -17.19 -14.97 -10.19
N VAL A 729 -18.27 -14.43 -9.63
CA VAL A 729 -19.48 -13.95 -10.31
C VAL A 729 -19.65 -12.46 -9.98
N LEU A 730 -20.18 -11.67 -10.92
CA LEU A 730 -20.46 -10.25 -10.71
C LEU A 730 -21.38 -10.07 -9.50
N GLN A 731 -20.98 -9.22 -8.55
CA GLN A 731 -21.80 -8.89 -7.38
C GLN A 731 -22.53 -7.57 -7.61
N LYS A 732 -23.70 -7.42 -6.95
CA LYS A 732 -24.44 -6.16 -6.83
C LYS A 732 -24.75 -5.86 -5.37
N ALA A 733 -24.69 -4.58 -5.02
CA ALA A 733 -25.09 -4.08 -3.72
C ALA A 733 -25.79 -2.72 -3.85
N ASN A 734 -26.81 -2.51 -3.02
CA ASN A 734 -27.50 -1.23 -2.90
C ASN A 734 -26.99 -0.50 -1.66
N VAL A 735 -26.58 0.76 -1.83
CA VAL A 735 -26.09 1.64 -0.78
C VAL A 735 -26.77 3.01 -0.90
N ARG A 736 -26.77 3.83 0.15
CA ARG A 736 -27.41 5.16 0.12
C ARG A 736 -26.37 6.27 0.00
N ILE A 737 -26.69 7.34 -0.71
CA ILE A 737 -25.83 8.55 -0.78
C ILE A 737 -25.85 9.26 0.58
N ILE A 738 -24.67 9.59 1.10
CA ILE A 738 -24.49 10.24 2.41
C ILE A 738 -24.19 11.72 2.22
N ASN A 739 -24.66 12.56 3.15
CA ASN A 739 -24.44 14.01 3.10
C ASN A 739 -22.92 14.32 3.11
N GLY A 740 -22.49 15.23 2.25
CA GLY A 740 -21.08 15.62 2.14
C GLY A 740 -20.47 16.14 3.45
N THR A 741 -21.23 16.88 4.27
CA THR A 741 -20.73 17.38 5.57
C THR A 741 -20.53 16.24 6.56
N VAL A 742 -21.52 15.37 6.69
CA VAL A 742 -21.47 14.17 7.56
C VAL A 742 -20.34 13.24 7.12
N CYS A 743 -20.13 13.07 5.81
CA CYS A 743 -19.01 12.26 5.34
C CYS A 743 -17.64 12.89 5.67
N ASP A 744 -17.50 14.20 5.53
CA ASP A 744 -16.24 14.88 5.86
C ASP A 744 -15.92 14.80 7.36
N GLU A 745 -16.92 14.89 8.24
CA GLU A 745 -16.79 14.60 9.67
C GLU A 745 -16.34 13.16 9.94
N LEU A 746 -16.99 12.16 9.31
CA LEU A 746 -16.63 10.73 9.45
C LEU A 746 -15.23 10.39 8.91
N MET A 747 -14.72 11.21 7.99
CA MET A 747 -13.43 11.04 7.31
C MET A 747 -12.37 12.06 7.75
N ASN A 748 -12.59 12.80 8.84
CA ASN A 748 -11.65 13.75 9.45
C ASN A 748 -11.16 14.88 8.52
N GLY A 749 -12.04 15.48 7.71
CA GLY A 749 -11.68 16.62 6.85
C GLY A 749 -10.95 16.24 5.54
N GLN A 750 -11.15 15.02 5.05
CA GLN A 750 -10.47 14.47 3.87
C GLN A 750 -11.31 14.49 2.59
N ILE A 751 -12.59 14.90 2.64
CA ILE A 751 -13.52 14.84 1.51
C ILE A 751 -13.47 16.14 0.72
N THR A 752 -13.33 16.05 -0.61
CA THR A 752 -13.36 17.21 -1.50
C THR A 752 -14.71 17.32 -2.22
N SER A 753 -15.03 18.50 -2.75
CA SER A 753 -16.25 18.73 -3.56
C SER A 753 -16.32 17.95 -4.90
N ARG A 754 -15.28 17.15 -5.19
CA ARG A 754 -15.16 16.25 -6.36
C ARG A 754 -15.36 14.78 -5.97
N MET A 755 -15.56 14.50 -4.69
CA MET A 755 -15.93 13.20 -4.14
C MET A 755 -17.42 13.21 -3.75
N THR A 756 -17.98 12.02 -3.61
CA THR A 756 -19.27 11.78 -2.97
C THR A 756 -19.16 10.48 -2.17
N CYS A 757 -19.93 10.36 -1.10
CA CYS A 757 -19.88 9.20 -0.23
C CYS A 757 -21.17 8.41 -0.35
N ALA A 758 -21.07 7.09 -0.46
CA ALA A 758 -22.23 6.22 -0.43
C ALA A 758 -21.92 4.97 0.39
N GLY A 759 -22.91 4.46 1.11
CA GLY A 759 -22.71 3.32 2.00
C GLY A 759 -23.93 3.05 2.85
N VAL A 760 -23.74 2.20 3.86
CA VAL A 760 -24.70 2.01 4.95
C VAL A 760 -23.95 2.26 6.25
N LEU A 761 -24.39 3.21 7.07
CA LEU A 761 -23.64 3.65 8.26
C LEU A 761 -23.49 2.55 9.32
N SER A 762 -24.40 1.56 9.34
CA SER A 762 -24.26 0.34 10.16
C SER A 762 -23.07 -0.54 9.78
N GLY A 763 -22.49 -0.34 8.59
CA GLY A 763 -21.57 -1.28 7.95
C GLY A 763 -22.31 -2.46 7.30
N GLY A 764 -21.55 -3.45 6.82
CA GLY A 764 -22.03 -4.70 6.24
C GLY A 764 -22.18 -4.72 4.72
N VAL A 765 -22.34 -3.56 4.05
CA VAL A 765 -22.47 -3.44 2.59
C VAL A 765 -21.65 -2.25 2.08
N ASP A 766 -20.67 -2.52 1.21
CA ASP A 766 -19.70 -1.54 0.71
C ASP A 766 -18.96 -2.08 -0.53
N ALA A 767 -18.26 -1.21 -1.26
CA ALA A 767 -17.31 -1.61 -2.30
C ALA A 767 -15.95 -2.01 -1.68
N CYS A 768 -15.20 -2.93 -2.28
CA CYS A 768 -13.95 -3.43 -1.70
C CYS A 768 -12.84 -3.61 -2.75
N GLN A 769 -11.70 -4.19 -2.34
CA GLN A 769 -10.53 -4.35 -3.22
C GLN A 769 -10.90 -5.13 -4.50
N GLY A 770 -10.72 -4.48 -5.66
CA GLY A 770 -11.10 -4.99 -6.98
C GLY A 770 -12.34 -4.31 -7.59
N ASP A 771 -13.21 -3.69 -6.80
CA ASP A 771 -14.35 -2.92 -7.32
C ASP A 771 -13.94 -1.52 -7.81
N SER A 772 -12.73 -1.06 -7.47
CA SER A 772 -12.08 0.16 -7.93
C SER A 772 -12.32 0.43 -9.42
N GLY A 773 -12.74 1.63 -9.78
CA GLY A 773 -13.09 2.01 -11.16
C GLY A 773 -14.45 1.53 -11.65
N GLY A 774 -15.17 0.70 -10.88
CA GLY A 774 -16.53 0.27 -11.16
C GLY A 774 -17.57 1.40 -11.04
N PRO A 775 -18.76 1.22 -11.64
CA PRO A 775 -19.84 2.20 -11.61
C PRO A 775 -20.58 2.23 -10.26
N MET A 776 -20.82 3.43 -9.76
CA MET A 776 -21.95 3.72 -8.87
C MET A 776 -23.12 4.19 -9.74
N SER A 777 -24.14 3.35 -9.86
CA SER A 777 -25.24 3.51 -10.81
C SER A 777 -26.51 3.99 -10.10
N PHE A 778 -27.12 5.08 -10.57
CA PHE A 778 -28.39 5.61 -10.08
C PHE A 778 -29.51 5.35 -11.09
N LEU A 779 -30.73 5.05 -10.62
CA LEU A 779 -31.89 4.76 -11.48
C LEU A 779 -32.79 5.99 -11.57
N THR A 780 -33.07 6.48 -12.77
CA THR A 780 -33.98 7.62 -13.02
C THR A 780 -34.76 7.35 -14.31
N ASN A 781 -36.09 7.46 -14.26
CA ASN A 781 -36.98 7.30 -15.43
C ASN A 781 -36.65 6.05 -16.29
N ASP A 782 -36.54 4.88 -15.64
CA ASP A 782 -36.16 3.59 -16.24
C ASP A 782 -34.78 3.53 -16.96
N ARG A 783 -33.93 4.55 -16.81
CA ARG A 783 -32.55 4.58 -17.30
C ARG A 783 -31.54 4.62 -16.14
N MET A 784 -30.43 3.91 -16.28
CA MET A 784 -29.32 3.97 -15.31
C MET A 784 -28.30 5.06 -15.70
N PHE A 785 -27.97 5.92 -14.75
CA PHE A 785 -26.98 6.99 -14.85
C PHE A 785 -25.73 6.69 -14.01
N LEU A 786 -24.57 7.08 -14.50
CA LEU A 786 -23.29 6.97 -13.79
C LEU A 786 -23.16 8.10 -12.77
N ALA A 787 -23.58 7.85 -11.54
CA ALA A 787 -23.51 8.83 -10.46
C ALA A 787 -22.09 9.02 -9.91
N GLY A 788 -21.29 7.96 -9.93
CA GLY A 788 -19.91 8.01 -9.47
C GLY A 788 -19.06 6.83 -9.94
N VAL A 789 -17.77 6.90 -9.63
CA VAL A 789 -16.77 5.84 -9.88
C VAL A 789 -16.19 5.40 -8.55
N VAL A 790 -16.12 4.09 -8.28
CA VAL A 790 -15.51 3.54 -7.05
C VAL A 790 -14.05 4.00 -6.95
N SER A 791 -13.69 4.70 -5.86
CA SER A 791 -12.37 5.29 -5.67
C SER A 791 -11.63 4.68 -4.47
N TRP A 792 -12.03 4.96 -3.22
CA TRP A 792 -11.32 4.47 -2.04
C TRP A 792 -12.24 4.32 -0.81
N GLY A 793 -11.73 3.72 0.27
CA GLY A 793 -12.43 3.51 1.54
C GLY A 793 -11.47 3.16 2.70
N ASP A 794 -11.89 3.43 3.93
CA ASP A 794 -11.14 3.09 5.16
C ASP A 794 -11.51 1.68 5.65
N GLY A 795 -10.97 0.68 4.94
CA GLY A 795 -11.39 -0.72 5.03
C GLY A 795 -12.52 -1.03 4.06
N CYS A 796 -13.27 -2.09 4.32
CA CYS A 796 -14.49 -2.42 3.58
C CYS A 796 -15.63 -2.71 4.56
N ALA A 797 -16.79 -2.10 4.37
CA ALA A 797 -18.05 -2.41 5.07
C ALA A 797 -18.00 -2.26 6.61
N ARG A 798 -17.12 -1.38 7.13
CA ARG A 798 -17.00 -1.10 8.56
C ARG A 798 -18.08 -0.08 9.01
N ARG A 799 -18.55 -0.16 10.27
CA ARG A 799 -19.51 0.81 10.84
C ARG A 799 -18.91 2.23 10.76
N ASN A 800 -19.74 3.19 10.35
CA ASN A 800 -19.39 4.61 10.17
C ASN A 800 -18.23 4.89 9.18
N LYS A 801 -17.91 3.96 8.27
CA LYS A 801 -16.92 4.13 7.20
C LYS A 801 -17.55 3.81 5.84
N PRO A 802 -18.15 4.81 5.17
CA PRO A 802 -18.71 4.62 3.84
C PRO A 802 -17.63 4.56 2.77
N GLY A 803 -17.97 3.98 1.62
CA GLY A 803 -17.15 4.06 0.41
C GLY A 803 -17.14 5.49 -0.16
N ILE A 804 -16.00 5.88 -0.72
CA ILE A 804 -15.78 7.17 -1.36
C ILE A 804 -15.69 6.97 -2.87
N TYR A 805 -16.47 7.75 -3.59
CA TYR A 805 -16.67 7.67 -5.03
C TYR A 805 -16.32 9.02 -5.68
N THR A 806 -15.75 8.99 -6.87
CA THR A 806 -15.52 10.21 -7.66
C THR A 806 -16.85 10.71 -8.23
N ASN A 807 -17.17 11.99 -8.00
CA ASN A 807 -18.45 12.62 -8.36
C ASN A 807 -18.49 12.97 -9.86
N VAL A 808 -19.08 12.09 -10.68
CA VAL A 808 -19.02 12.16 -12.15
C VAL A 808 -19.63 13.44 -12.76
N PRO A 809 -20.76 14.00 -12.28
CA PRO A 809 -21.24 15.32 -12.71
C PRO A 809 -20.16 16.42 -12.73
N LYS A 810 -19.25 16.44 -11.75
CA LYS A 810 -18.14 17.43 -11.70
C LYS A 810 -17.12 17.28 -12.82
N PHE A 811 -17.06 16.10 -13.46
CA PHE A 811 -16.16 15.81 -14.57
C PHE A 811 -16.86 15.78 -15.93
N ARG A 812 -18.19 16.02 -16.00
CA ARG A 812 -18.97 15.90 -17.24
C ARG A 812 -18.42 16.74 -18.41
N ALA A 813 -17.96 17.95 -18.13
CA ALA A 813 -17.35 18.84 -19.12
C ALA A 813 -16.00 18.30 -19.63
N TRP A 814 -15.16 17.75 -18.74
CA TRP A 814 -13.89 17.12 -19.11
C TRP A 814 -14.09 15.84 -19.93
N ILE A 815 -15.09 15.02 -19.58
CA ILE A 815 -15.46 13.84 -20.38
C ILE A 815 -15.86 14.28 -21.79
N LYS A 816 -16.70 15.32 -21.94
CA LYS A 816 -17.10 15.86 -23.25
C LYS A 816 -15.90 16.35 -24.06
N GLU A 817 -15.00 17.09 -23.42
CA GLU A 817 -13.77 17.64 -24.03
C GLU A 817 -12.83 16.55 -24.57
N LYS A 818 -12.75 15.39 -23.90
CA LYS A 818 -11.81 14.31 -24.27
C LYS A 818 -12.39 13.23 -25.17
N THR A 819 -13.68 12.94 -25.05
CA THR A 819 -14.31 11.81 -25.75
C THR A 819 -15.29 12.22 -26.84
N GLY A 820 -15.80 13.46 -26.80
CA GLY A 820 -16.93 13.89 -27.63
C GLY A 820 -18.30 13.40 -27.14
N VAL A 821 -18.36 12.57 -26.09
CA VAL A 821 -19.58 12.00 -25.49
C VAL A 821 -20.17 12.96 -24.45
#